data_AF-A0A954S3P7-F1
#
_entry.id   AF-A0A954S3P7-F1
#
_cell.length_a   1.000
_cell.length_b   1.000
_cell.length_c   1.000
_cell.angle_alpha   90.00
_cell.angle_beta   90.00
_cell.angle_gamma   90.00
#
_symmetry.space_group_name_H-M   'P 1'
#
loop_
_entity.id
_entity.type
_entity.pdbx_description
1 polymer ?
#
loop_
_entity_poly.entity_id
_entity_poly.type
_entity_poly.pdbx_seq_one_letter_code
_entity_poly.pdbx_strand_id
1 'polypeptide(L)'
;CDLASSKAGVALLVDIQEATGADVAASTDDTGYALFGGNWDFEYTTGTIETEIVFSTQVQQGWHHVLNVAVDSSSSAATPDQDSLTFSHTTSGTDRLMIVGVSLDPHGTSVSSVTYNGVNLALIGVEEVGGSHARVEIWALVAPDTGTHNVVVNLTDAGHRGAVAGAITFTGVDQSTPLGTFSSASGDSSTASTTTGSSSGDLVFGVVSSHNGTGASPTGGETEYWDHSTANTNGSGITQAGAFSVTPTWTVANDDWAVAAVNVQANQSPSITLPGTPVTYTEGDPATIIDATATVVDSDSPNFDTGTLTVDFSANGTTNDRLAIRNQGTGSGQIGVSGSNVTFGGTVIGTFAGGTDGSTPLVVTFNANATPTAAQALLRNLTYQNTATDPDTSVRSVRFVLTDGDGQTSNTATTTVNLMGDNTLLVTTTADTADGDTSSITALLADRGADGKISLREAILATNNTSNVDSSTPDKIHFNLSTSDSGYRNPNGTPGDGDEYWVIQPTADLAALVDPVILDATTQAGYSSTPVIELDGSLAAGSTAAILIQTDNSTVRGFSIHSFPDEGIEIDGTSVNPSANNNIIQSNWIGLDATGTVRGNADNGILILDGASASLIGGSNSGEANVIVGNNSAGIVVRGESTDGNFILGNLIGINPAQTMQFANGTDGIRIEGGADNTIIGSATAGNRIAAGTGAGIFITGASSGTLIQGNRIGTDAAGTADWGSDGAGIYLEMGALDSTIGGTDPGEGNVIAFSGTAGIALQTDAGSGNA
;
A
#
# COMPACT_ATOMS: atom_id res chain seq x y z
N CYS A 1 16.66 28.20 -23.87
CA CYS A 1 17.44 28.54 -25.08
C CYS A 1 16.75 29.70 -25.77
N ASP A 2 17.49 30.57 -26.43
CA ASP A 2 17.04 31.88 -26.92
C ASP A 2 17.38 32.07 -28.41
N LEU A 3 17.07 31.06 -29.23
CA LEU A 3 17.60 30.95 -30.61
C LEU A 3 17.38 32.20 -31.48
N ALA A 4 16.32 32.97 -31.27
CA ALA A 4 16.01 34.20 -32.01
C ALA A 4 16.60 35.49 -31.39
N SER A 5 17.39 35.40 -30.32
CA SER A 5 17.98 36.57 -29.63
C SER A 5 19.02 37.30 -30.49
N SER A 6 19.60 36.62 -31.49
CA SER A 6 20.64 37.16 -32.36
C SER A 6 20.18 37.31 -33.82
N LYS A 7 20.81 38.23 -34.56
CA LYS A 7 20.59 38.39 -36.01
C LYS A 7 20.89 37.12 -36.81
N ALA A 8 21.87 36.33 -36.37
CA ALA A 8 22.23 35.07 -37.03
C ALA A 8 21.15 34.01 -36.81
N GLY A 9 20.60 33.93 -35.59
CA GLY A 9 19.48 33.06 -35.27
C GLY A 9 18.22 33.42 -36.05
N VAL A 10 17.88 34.71 -36.11
CA VAL A 10 16.79 35.20 -36.96
C VAL A 10 16.98 34.84 -38.43
N ALA A 11 18.20 34.97 -38.97
CA ALA A 11 18.50 34.58 -40.34
C ALA A 11 18.33 33.07 -40.57
N LEU A 12 18.77 32.24 -39.61
CA LEU A 12 18.56 30.79 -39.65
C LEU A 12 17.06 30.43 -39.71
N LEU A 13 16.21 31.12 -38.94
CA LEU A 13 14.77 30.85 -38.95
C LEU A 13 14.13 31.19 -40.30
N VAL A 14 14.58 32.27 -40.94
CA VAL A 14 14.18 32.63 -42.32
C VAL A 14 14.66 31.55 -43.30
N ASP A 15 15.90 31.08 -43.19
CA ASP A 15 16.44 30.02 -44.05
C ASP A 15 15.65 28.71 -43.89
N ILE A 16 15.25 28.35 -42.66
CA ILE A 16 14.41 27.17 -42.39
C ILE A 16 13.03 27.34 -43.01
N GLN A 17 12.39 28.50 -42.85
CA GLN A 17 11.11 28.81 -43.47
C GLN A 17 11.18 28.69 -45.00
N GLU A 18 12.19 29.29 -45.63
CA GLU A 18 12.37 29.26 -47.09
C GLU A 18 12.66 27.85 -47.61
N ALA A 19 13.48 27.07 -46.88
CA ALA A 19 13.86 25.72 -47.29
C ALA A 19 12.73 24.70 -47.13
N THR A 20 11.86 24.87 -46.14
CA THR A 20 10.84 23.86 -45.77
C THR A 20 9.42 24.28 -46.15
N GLY A 21 9.16 25.58 -46.29
CA GLY A 21 7.83 26.15 -46.43
C GLY A 21 6.99 26.11 -45.15
N ALA A 22 7.58 25.74 -44.01
CA ALA A 22 6.88 25.67 -42.72
C ALA A 22 6.88 27.03 -42.01
N ASP A 23 5.84 27.30 -41.23
CA ASP A 23 5.83 28.39 -40.25
C ASP A 23 6.73 28.01 -39.07
N VAL A 24 7.61 28.93 -38.63
CA VAL A 24 8.65 28.66 -37.63
C VAL A 24 8.53 29.66 -36.47
N ALA A 25 8.60 29.17 -35.23
CA ALA A 25 8.63 29.98 -34.02
C ALA A 25 9.88 29.65 -33.20
N ALA A 26 10.47 30.66 -32.55
CA ALA A 26 11.56 30.49 -31.59
C ALA A 26 11.55 31.62 -30.55
N SER A 27 12.12 31.35 -29.39
CA SER A 27 12.24 32.33 -28.31
C SER A 27 13.35 33.34 -28.57
N THR A 28 13.11 34.57 -28.16
CA THR A 28 14.07 35.68 -28.11
C THR A 28 14.71 35.85 -26.74
N ASP A 29 14.23 35.12 -25.74
CA ASP A 29 14.75 35.04 -24.39
C ASP A 29 14.85 33.57 -23.91
N ASP A 30 15.09 33.34 -22.63
CA ASP A 30 15.31 31.99 -22.13
C ASP A 30 14.01 31.17 -22.16
N THR A 31 13.96 30.12 -22.98
CA THR A 31 12.86 29.14 -22.83
C THR A 31 13.04 28.26 -21.58
N GLY A 32 12.07 28.22 -20.66
CA GLY A 32 12.08 27.35 -19.49
C GLY A 32 11.24 27.82 -18.29
N TYR A 33 11.68 27.47 -17.07
CA TYR A 33 10.93 27.70 -15.84
C TYR A 33 10.91 29.18 -15.41
N ALA A 34 9.71 29.68 -15.08
CA ALA A 34 9.47 31.09 -14.73
C ALA A 34 10.26 31.62 -13.52
N LEU A 35 10.61 30.76 -12.56
CA LEU A 35 11.34 31.17 -11.35
C LEU A 35 12.80 31.58 -11.64
N PHE A 36 13.33 31.16 -12.79
CA PHE A 36 14.70 31.39 -13.20
C PHE A 36 14.77 32.30 -14.45
N GLY A 37 13.72 33.09 -14.70
CA GLY A 37 13.70 34.10 -15.76
C GLY A 37 13.30 33.60 -17.14
N GLY A 38 13.05 32.29 -17.31
CA GLY A 38 12.59 31.73 -18.57
C GLY A 38 11.07 31.70 -18.73
N ASN A 39 10.59 31.62 -19.96
CA ASN A 39 9.17 31.45 -20.27
C ASN A 39 8.98 30.34 -21.32
N TRP A 40 7.75 29.99 -21.66
CA TRP A 40 7.48 29.06 -22.77
C TRP A 40 6.99 29.79 -24.02
N ASP A 41 7.21 31.10 -24.06
CA ASP A 41 6.79 31.95 -25.15
C ASP A 41 7.84 31.90 -26.28
N PHE A 42 7.36 31.97 -27.52
CA PHE A 42 8.19 32.05 -28.71
C PHE A 42 7.87 33.35 -29.43
N GLU A 43 8.59 34.41 -29.07
CA GLU A 43 8.26 35.79 -29.45
C GLU A 43 8.58 36.09 -30.92
N TYR A 44 9.50 35.33 -31.51
CA TYR A 44 9.87 35.48 -32.91
C TYR A 44 9.24 34.39 -33.77
N THR A 45 8.45 34.81 -34.74
CA THR A 45 7.77 33.92 -35.68
C THR A 45 7.99 34.35 -37.12
N THR A 46 8.22 33.39 -38.00
CA THR A 46 8.19 33.58 -39.45
C THR A 46 7.02 32.78 -40.04
N GLY A 47 5.95 33.47 -40.45
CA GLY A 47 4.70 32.84 -40.86
C GLY A 47 3.58 32.95 -39.80
N THR A 48 2.54 32.13 -39.90
CA THR A 48 1.46 32.03 -38.89
C THR A 48 1.58 30.71 -38.17
N ILE A 49 1.61 30.70 -36.83
CA ILE A 49 1.76 29.45 -36.07
C ILE A 49 0.37 28.94 -35.68
N GLU A 50 -0.04 27.79 -36.22
CA GLU A 50 -1.33 27.17 -35.89
C GLU A 50 -1.23 25.97 -34.94
N THR A 51 -0.02 25.61 -34.49
CA THR A 51 0.21 24.53 -33.51
C THR A 51 0.37 25.10 -32.10
N GLU A 52 -0.20 24.40 -31.12
CA GLU A 52 0.15 24.63 -29.72
C GLU A 52 1.59 24.15 -29.45
N ILE A 53 2.22 24.72 -28.42
CA ILE A 53 3.51 24.25 -27.91
C ILE A 53 3.37 22.78 -27.53
N VAL A 54 4.30 21.94 -28.00
CA VAL A 54 4.24 20.47 -27.89
C VAL A 54 4.20 19.98 -26.43
N PHE A 55 4.59 20.83 -25.48
CA PHE A 55 4.59 20.54 -24.05
C PHE A 55 3.28 21.00 -23.39
N SER A 56 2.59 20.09 -22.70
CA SER A 56 1.38 20.43 -21.95
C SER A 56 1.69 21.41 -20.81
N THR A 57 0.68 22.15 -20.33
CA THR A 57 0.83 23.08 -19.19
C THR A 57 1.40 22.38 -17.95
N GLN A 58 1.10 21.09 -17.77
CA GLN A 58 1.63 20.27 -16.67
C GLN A 58 3.11 19.90 -16.87
N VAL A 59 3.55 19.68 -18.11
CA VAL A 59 4.99 19.53 -18.43
C VAL A 59 5.72 20.86 -18.25
N GLN A 60 5.13 21.97 -18.69
CA GLN A 60 5.72 23.31 -18.52
C GLN A 60 5.85 23.70 -17.04
N GLN A 61 4.86 23.36 -16.20
CA GLN A 61 4.88 23.62 -14.75
C GLN A 61 5.79 22.65 -13.98
N GLY A 62 5.94 21.41 -14.47
CA GLY A 62 6.84 20.40 -13.89
C GLY A 62 8.27 20.46 -14.41
N TRP A 63 8.55 21.35 -15.37
CA TRP A 63 9.89 21.58 -15.87
C TRP A 63 10.60 22.59 -14.96
N HIS A 64 11.51 22.11 -14.12
CA HIS A 64 12.21 22.91 -13.10
C HIS A 64 13.64 23.31 -13.49
N HIS A 65 13.95 23.28 -14.78
CA HIS A 65 15.26 23.69 -15.29
C HIS A 65 15.11 24.98 -16.12
N VAL A 66 16.05 25.91 -15.95
CA VAL A 66 16.70 26.49 -17.13
C VAL A 66 17.99 25.70 -17.28
N LEU A 67 18.43 25.47 -18.50
CA LEU A 67 19.72 24.84 -18.71
C LEU A 67 20.80 25.68 -18.00
N ASN A 68 21.48 25.07 -17.02
CA ASN A 68 22.89 25.28 -16.66
C ASN A 68 23.22 26.01 -15.33
N VAL A 69 24.43 25.73 -14.82
CA VAL A 69 25.25 26.68 -14.07
C VAL A 69 25.15 28.05 -14.73
N ALA A 70 24.84 29.07 -13.94
CA ALA A 70 24.72 30.44 -14.43
C ALA A 70 25.84 31.31 -13.88
N VAL A 71 26.22 32.35 -14.61
CA VAL A 71 27.08 33.41 -14.08
C VAL A 71 26.22 34.41 -13.33
N ASP A 72 26.47 34.54 -12.02
CA ASP A 72 25.86 35.54 -11.15
C ASP A 72 26.47 36.92 -11.41
N SER A 73 27.80 37.01 -11.40
CA SER A 73 28.50 38.27 -11.62
C SER A 73 29.93 38.07 -12.11
N SER A 74 30.49 39.14 -12.69
CA SER A 74 31.90 39.23 -13.03
C SER A 74 32.50 40.58 -12.63
N SER A 75 33.79 40.61 -12.34
CA SER A 75 34.56 41.84 -12.11
C SER A 75 36.04 41.59 -12.35
N SER A 76 36.78 42.60 -12.75
CA SER A 76 38.20 42.46 -13.07
C SER A 76 38.99 43.72 -12.78
N ALA A 77 40.32 43.58 -12.72
CA ALA A 77 41.26 44.69 -12.66
C ALA A 77 42.59 44.30 -13.32
N ALA A 78 43.45 45.31 -13.52
CA ALA A 78 44.80 45.13 -14.05
C ALA A 78 45.78 46.11 -13.40
N THR A 79 47.06 45.71 -13.29
CA THR A 79 48.14 46.56 -12.79
C THR A 79 49.43 46.30 -13.57
N PRO A 80 50.20 47.35 -13.93
CA PRO A 80 51.51 47.15 -14.55
C PRO A 80 52.58 46.74 -13.53
N ASP A 81 52.60 47.35 -12.32
CA ASP A 81 53.77 47.34 -11.43
C ASP A 81 53.43 47.28 -9.91
N GLN A 82 52.35 46.61 -9.49
CA GLN A 82 51.96 46.51 -8.06
C GLN A 82 52.04 45.08 -7.53
N ASP A 83 52.55 44.93 -6.30
CA ASP A 83 52.62 43.65 -5.57
C ASP A 83 51.25 43.08 -5.15
N SER A 84 50.17 43.82 -5.39
CA SER A 84 48.80 43.36 -5.18
C SER A 84 47.81 43.97 -6.16
N LEU A 85 46.72 43.25 -6.40
CA LEU A 85 45.56 43.72 -7.17
C LEU A 85 44.32 43.57 -6.29
N THR A 86 43.58 44.67 -6.09
CA THR A 86 42.34 44.67 -5.30
C THR A 86 41.20 45.25 -6.11
N PHE A 87 40.07 44.53 -6.18
CA PHE A 87 38.85 44.99 -6.84
C PHE A 87 37.60 44.50 -6.10
N SER A 88 36.49 45.22 -6.29
CA SER A 88 35.21 44.90 -5.65
C SER A 88 34.47 43.84 -6.48
N HIS A 89 33.90 42.83 -5.83
CA HIS A 89 33.10 41.78 -6.45
C HIS A 89 31.85 41.46 -5.61
N THR A 90 30.74 41.23 -6.29
CA THR A 90 29.44 40.95 -5.64
C THR A 90 29.04 39.51 -5.87
N THR A 91 28.62 38.81 -4.82
CA THR A 91 28.12 37.44 -4.88
C THR A 91 26.67 37.39 -4.43
N SER A 92 25.83 36.67 -5.17
CA SER A 92 24.41 36.48 -4.89
C SER A 92 23.95 35.07 -5.33
N GLY A 93 22.68 34.74 -5.13
CA GLY A 93 22.12 33.42 -5.45
C GLY A 93 22.48 32.30 -4.45
N THR A 94 22.26 31.05 -4.86
CA THR A 94 22.54 29.81 -4.12
C THR A 94 23.54 28.94 -4.87
N ASP A 95 24.14 27.97 -4.18
CA ASP A 95 25.05 26.95 -4.74
C ASP A 95 26.19 27.58 -5.53
N ARG A 96 26.96 28.39 -4.79
CA ARG A 96 27.85 29.38 -5.38
C ARG A 96 29.26 28.87 -5.52
N LEU A 97 29.90 29.25 -6.61
CA LEU A 97 31.34 29.06 -6.80
C LEU A 97 31.94 30.36 -7.32
N MET A 98 32.92 30.90 -6.62
CA MET A 98 33.74 31.98 -7.16
C MET A 98 34.98 31.38 -7.80
N ILE A 99 35.28 31.77 -9.04
CA ILE A 99 36.55 31.49 -9.70
C ILE A 99 37.26 32.80 -10.01
N VAL A 100 38.56 32.86 -9.67
CA VAL A 100 39.45 33.97 -10.01
C VAL A 100 40.52 33.47 -10.97
N GLY A 101 40.49 33.96 -12.21
CA GLY A 101 41.55 33.77 -13.19
C GLY A 101 42.56 34.90 -13.08
N VAL A 102 43.86 34.57 -13.00
CA VAL A 102 44.97 35.52 -12.94
C VAL A 102 45.88 35.31 -14.13
N SER A 103 46.13 36.36 -14.91
CA SER A 103 47.01 36.38 -16.08
C SER A 103 48.22 37.28 -15.79
N LEU A 104 49.42 36.77 -16.02
CA LEU A 104 50.69 37.41 -15.64
C LEU A 104 51.70 37.37 -16.78
N ASP A 105 52.55 38.40 -16.86
CA ASP A 105 53.91 38.33 -17.39
C ASP A 105 54.86 38.22 -16.17
N PRO A 106 55.22 36.98 -15.76
CA PRO A 106 55.68 36.71 -14.40
C PRO A 106 57.12 37.16 -14.12
N HIS A 107 58.08 36.97 -15.04
CA HIS A 107 59.51 37.25 -14.80
C HIS A 107 60.07 36.75 -13.43
N GLY A 108 59.58 35.61 -12.94
CA GLY A 108 59.94 35.03 -11.64
C GLY A 108 58.96 35.34 -10.50
N THR A 109 57.95 36.18 -10.74
CA THR A 109 56.84 36.48 -9.84
C THR A 109 55.74 35.42 -9.97
N SER A 110 55.07 35.09 -8.86
CA SER A 110 53.85 34.25 -8.86
C SER A 110 52.77 34.85 -7.97
N VAL A 111 51.56 34.29 -8.01
CA VAL A 111 50.53 34.62 -7.01
C VAL A 111 50.85 33.90 -5.69
N SER A 112 50.77 34.63 -4.58
CA SER A 112 51.00 34.12 -3.23
C SER A 112 49.71 33.78 -2.49
N SER A 113 48.64 34.52 -2.77
CA SER A 113 47.29 34.26 -2.23
C SER A 113 46.23 35.00 -3.04
N VAL A 114 45.05 34.41 -3.13
CA VAL A 114 43.82 35.11 -3.53
C VAL A 114 42.81 35.00 -2.40
N THR A 115 42.19 36.12 -2.03
CA THR A 115 41.17 36.15 -0.97
C THR A 115 39.90 36.88 -1.40
N TYR A 116 38.78 36.47 -0.84
CA TYR A 116 37.49 37.17 -0.92
C TYR A 116 36.90 37.30 0.48
N ASN A 117 36.55 38.52 0.89
CA ASN A 117 36.13 38.81 2.27
C ASN A 117 37.13 38.29 3.35
N GLY A 118 38.41 38.22 3.01
CA GLY A 118 39.47 37.66 3.88
C GLY A 118 39.53 36.13 3.94
N VAL A 119 38.67 35.41 3.23
CA VAL A 119 38.71 33.95 3.08
C VAL A 119 39.60 33.59 1.89
N ASN A 120 40.53 32.64 2.09
CA ASN A 120 41.44 32.19 1.02
C ASN A 120 40.69 31.35 -0.02
N LEU A 121 40.97 31.61 -1.29
CA LEU A 121 40.62 30.72 -2.39
C LEU A 121 41.64 29.58 -2.46
N ALA A 122 41.21 28.41 -2.93
CA ALA A 122 42.06 27.28 -3.23
C ALA A 122 42.65 27.42 -4.65
N LEU A 123 43.96 27.16 -4.81
CA LEU A 123 44.60 27.09 -6.12
C LEU A 123 44.15 25.82 -6.85
N ILE A 124 43.58 25.96 -8.04
CA ILE A 124 43.10 24.86 -8.88
C ILE A 124 44.19 24.39 -9.84
N GLY A 125 44.94 25.32 -10.43
CA GLY A 125 46.03 24.98 -11.33
C GLY A 125 46.75 26.18 -11.90
N VAL A 126 47.91 25.91 -12.51
CA VAL A 126 48.84 26.91 -13.06
C VAL A 126 49.35 26.41 -14.40
N GLU A 127 49.51 27.33 -15.35
CA GLU A 127 50.24 27.11 -16.58
C GLU A 127 51.18 28.29 -16.84
N GLU A 128 52.42 28.02 -17.24
CA GLU A 128 53.41 29.04 -17.57
C GLU A 128 54.22 28.59 -18.79
N VAL A 129 54.35 29.48 -19.78
CA VAL A 129 55.17 29.24 -20.96
C VAL A 129 56.67 29.23 -20.62
N GLY A 130 57.41 28.31 -21.24
CA GLY A 130 58.87 28.22 -21.05
C GLY A 130 59.59 29.45 -21.59
N GLY A 131 59.97 30.38 -20.70
CA GLY A 131 60.49 31.70 -21.08
C GLY A 131 60.02 32.83 -20.13
N SER A 132 58.99 32.57 -19.32
CA SER A 132 58.44 33.43 -18.26
C SER A 132 57.83 34.76 -18.75
N HIS A 133 57.20 34.78 -19.93
CA HIS A 133 56.47 35.95 -20.44
C HIS A 133 54.93 35.83 -20.38
N ALA A 134 54.39 34.63 -20.19
CA ALA A 134 52.95 34.42 -20.02
C ALA A 134 52.68 33.29 -19.00
N ARG A 135 51.81 33.57 -18.04
CA ARG A 135 51.34 32.63 -17.01
C ARG A 135 49.86 32.85 -16.72
N VAL A 136 49.14 31.76 -16.47
CA VAL A 136 47.78 31.79 -15.93
C VAL A 136 47.67 30.97 -14.66
N GLU A 137 46.83 31.42 -13.74
CA GLU A 137 46.42 30.67 -12.55
C GLU A 137 44.90 30.71 -12.39
N ILE A 138 44.31 29.60 -11.95
CA ILE A 138 42.89 29.51 -11.59
C ILE A 138 42.79 29.25 -10.09
N TRP A 139 42.03 30.09 -9.39
CA TRP A 139 41.75 29.97 -7.96
C TRP A 139 40.24 29.89 -7.74
N ALA A 140 39.75 29.13 -6.76
CA ALA A 140 38.32 29.02 -6.50
C ALA A 140 37.94 29.02 -5.01
N LEU A 141 36.73 29.51 -4.71
CA LEU A 141 36.10 29.44 -3.39
C LEU A 141 34.67 28.93 -3.55
N VAL A 142 34.38 27.81 -2.88
CA VAL A 142 33.04 27.20 -2.80
C VAL A 142 32.23 27.94 -1.75
N ALA A 143 30.94 28.16 -2.03
CA ALA A 143 30.01 28.90 -1.17
C ALA A 143 30.58 30.24 -0.62
N PRO A 144 31.16 31.13 -1.46
CA PRO A 144 31.67 32.43 -1.00
C PRO A 144 30.57 33.22 -0.26
N ASP A 145 30.85 34.03 0.76
CA ASP A 145 29.80 34.85 1.44
C ASP A 145 28.99 35.69 0.44
N THR A 146 27.69 35.96 0.69
CA THR A 146 26.87 36.87 -0.17
C THR A 146 27.21 38.33 0.09
N GLY A 147 27.05 39.19 -0.92
CA GLY A 147 27.23 40.63 -0.82
C GLY A 147 28.42 41.15 -1.60
N THR A 148 28.78 42.42 -1.40
CA THR A 148 29.90 43.06 -2.10
C THR A 148 31.12 43.12 -1.19
N HIS A 149 32.19 42.41 -1.57
CA HIS A 149 33.46 42.38 -0.85
C HIS A 149 34.63 42.53 -1.82
N ASN A 150 35.84 42.75 -1.29
CA ASN A 150 37.04 42.85 -2.13
C ASN A 150 37.59 41.46 -2.44
N VAL A 151 37.94 41.26 -3.71
CA VAL A 151 38.89 40.25 -4.15
C VAL A 151 40.28 40.87 -4.05
N VAL A 152 41.20 40.19 -3.36
CA VAL A 152 42.60 40.62 -3.19
C VAL A 152 43.52 39.53 -3.70
N VAL A 153 44.27 39.84 -4.76
CA VAL A 153 45.31 38.99 -5.35
C VAL A 153 46.66 39.54 -4.92
N ASN A 154 47.43 38.78 -4.15
CA ASN A 154 48.77 39.17 -3.70
C ASN A 154 49.82 38.46 -4.54
N LEU A 155 50.81 39.20 -5.05
CA LEU A 155 51.94 38.67 -5.82
C LEU A 155 53.17 38.52 -4.91
N THR A 156 54.13 37.68 -5.30
CA THR A 156 55.35 37.46 -4.50
C THR A 156 56.26 38.70 -4.42
N ASP A 157 56.27 39.53 -5.47
CA ASP A 157 56.92 40.84 -5.54
C ASP A 157 56.38 41.65 -6.74
N ALA A 158 56.86 42.88 -6.91
CA ALA A 158 56.46 43.79 -8.00
C ALA A 158 57.33 43.64 -9.28
N GLY A 159 58.08 42.55 -9.43
CA GLY A 159 58.99 42.26 -10.53
C GLY A 159 58.33 41.74 -11.80
N HIS A 160 57.02 41.51 -11.77
CA HIS A 160 56.20 41.18 -12.95
C HIS A 160 56.15 42.36 -13.93
N ARG A 161 55.77 42.09 -15.18
CA ARG A 161 55.62 43.12 -16.22
C ARG A 161 54.19 43.39 -16.65
N GLY A 162 53.25 42.79 -15.93
CA GLY A 162 51.82 43.05 -16.03
C GLY A 162 51.05 41.95 -15.32
N ALA A 163 49.95 42.35 -14.68
CA ALA A 163 49.02 41.43 -14.05
C ALA A 163 47.58 41.85 -14.35
N VAL A 164 46.77 40.88 -14.73
CA VAL A 164 45.32 41.01 -14.91
C VAL A 164 44.67 39.93 -14.05
N ALA A 165 43.59 40.26 -13.36
CA ALA A 165 42.76 39.24 -12.75
C ALA A 165 41.28 39.56 -12.91
N GLY A 166 40.48 38.52 -13.06
CA GLY A 166 39.03 38.61 -13.06
C GLY A 166 38.40 37.53 -12.21
N ALA A 167 37.39 37.92 -11.45
CA ALA A 167 36.54 37.03 -10.67
C ALA A 167 35.21 36.83 -11.39
N ILE A 168 34.74 35.60 -11.45
CA ILE A 168 33.38 35.23 -11.87
C ILE A 168 32.75 34.41 -10.75
N THR A 169 31.56 34.79 -10.32
CA THR A 169 30.74 33.96 -9.43
C THR A 169 29.68 33.23 -10.24
N PHE A 170 29.56 31.94 -9.98
CA PHE A 170 28.60 31.03 -10.56
C PHE A 170 27.55 30.64 -9.52
N THR A 171 26.34 30.29 -9.96
CA THR A 171 25.24 29.73 -9.15
C THR A 171 24.74 28.41 -9.73
N GLY A 172 24.13 27.57 -8.90
CA GLY A 172 23.66 26.23 -9.32
C GLY A 172 24.79 25.21 -9.47
N VAL A 173 25.93 25.43 -8.80
CA VAL A 173 27.13 24.60 -8.87
C VAL A 173 27.09 23.52 -7.78
N ASP A 174 27.49 22.30 -8.11
CA ASP A 174 27.71 21.23 -7.12
C ASP A 174 28.65 21.72 -5.99
N GLN A 175 28.19 21.71 -4.74
CA GLN A 175 28.95 22.25 -3.61
C GLN A 175 29.96 21.24 -3.03
N SER A 176 29.90 19.98 -3.44
CA SER A 176 30.80 18.92 -3.01
C SER A 176 31.93 18.69 -4.01
N THR A 177 31.63 18.64 -5.32
CA THR A 177 32.60 18.50 -6.41
C THR A 177 32.43 19.57 -7.50
N PRO A 178 32.56 20.87 -7.17
CA PRO A 178 32.22 21.99 -8.05
C PRO A 178 33.03 22.06 -9.36
N LEU A 179 34.19 21.41 -9.42
CA LEU A 179 35.15 21.56 -10.51
C LEU A 179 35.61 20.22 -11.05
N GLY A 180 35.71 20.13 -12.38
CA GLY A 180 36.35 19.00 -13.07
C GLY A 180 37.87 19.15 -13.17
N THR A 181 38.48 18.36 -14.07
CA THR A 181 39.94 18.37 -14.27
C THR A 181 40.42 19.71 -14.84
N PHE A 182 41.46 20.29 -14.22
CA PHE A 182 42.19 21.43 -14.77
C PHE A 182 42.88 21.05 -16.08
N SER A 183 42.66 21.84 -17.13
CA SER A 183 43.29 21.67 -18.43
C SER A 183 44.03 22.94 -18.82
N SER A 184 45.20 22.81 -19.43
CA SER A 184 46.02 23.96 -19.81
C SER A 184 46.88 23.69 -21.03
N ALA A 185 47.35 24.78 -21.65
CA ALA A 185 48.33 24.75 -22.73
C ALA A 185 49.12 26.06 -22.77
N SER A 186 50.29 26.03 -23.41
CA SER A 186 51.10 27.22 -23.69
C SER A 186 51.75 27.12 -25.08
N GLY A 187 52.13 28.27 -25.64
CA GLY A 187 52.70 28.35 -26.99
C GLY A 187 53.13 29.77 -27.37
N ASP A 188 53.49 29.97 -28.63
CA ASP A 188 54.07 31.20 -29.20
C ASP A 188 53.41 31.63 -30.52
N SER A 189 52.11 31.34 -30.66
CA SER A 189 51.33 31.53 -31.89
C SER A 189 50.15 32.48 -31.69
N SER A 190 49.48 32.88 -32.76
CA SER A 190 48.28 33.74 -32.67
C SER A 190 47.01 33.04 -32.16
N THR A 191 47.08 31.76 -31.79
CA THR A 191 45.91 31.00 -31.31
C THR A 191 46.26 30.31 -30.00
N ALA A 192 45.55 30.69 -28.94
CA ALA A 192 45.65 30.07 -27.63
C ALA A 192 44.39 29.23 -27.38
N SER A 193 44.54 27.94 -27.09
CA SER A 193 43.42 27.08 -26.74
C SER A 193 43.83 25.90 -25.88
N THR A 194 42.87 25.38 -25.14
CA THR A 194 42.99 24.10 -24.43
C THR A 194 41.66 23.36 -24.49
N THR A 195 41.67 22.05 -24.30
CA THR A 195 40.46 21.22 -24.33
C THR A 195 40.23 20.58 -22.96
N THR A 196 39.00 20.64 -22.48
CA THR A 196 38.59 19.98 -21.24
C THR A 196 37.29 19.19 -21.43
N GLY A 197 37.11 18.14 -20.63
CA GLY A 197 35.88 17.35 -20.61
C GLY A 197 34.84 18.00 -19.71
N SER A 198 33.58 17.97 -20.14
CA SER A 198 32.44 18.57 -19.43
C SER A 198 31.15 17.81 -19.77
N SER A 199 30.02 18.18 -19.18
CA SER A 199 28.70 17.61 -19.48
C SER A 199 27.72 18.67 -19.97
N SER A 200 26.67 18.24 -20.66
CA SER A 200 25.57 19.16 -20.98
C SER A 200 24.92 19.61 -19.68
N GLY A 201 24.75 20.93 -19.51
CA GLY A 201 24.25 21.51 -18.27
C GLY A 201 25.34 21.98 -17.30
N ASP A 202 26.62 21.82 -17.64
CA ASP A 202 27.77 22.46 -16.97
C ASP A 202 28.23 23.74 -17.72
N LEU A 203 29.12 24.52 -17.11
CA LEU A 203 29.90 25.57 -17.80
C LEU A 203 31.39 25.24 -17.79
N VAL A 204 32.12 25.69 -18.81
CA VAL A 204 33.59 25.67 -18.79
C VAL A 204 34.08 27.10 -18.60
N PHE A 205 34.79 27.33 -17.50
CA PHE A 205 35.53 28.57 -17.28
C PHE A 205 36.88 28.49 -17.97
N GLY A 206 37.26 29.55 -18.68
CA GLY A 206 38.56 29.65 -19.34
C GLY A 206 39.25 30.98 -19.05
N VAL A 207 40.58 30.96 -18.95
CA VAL A 207 41.43 32.15 -18.78
C VAL A 207 42.67 32.06 -19.66
N VAL A 208 43.08 33.18 -20.24
CA VAL A 208 44.27 33.30 -21.08
C VAL A 208 45.19 34.43 -20.60
N SER A 209 46.50 34.25 -20.77
CA SER A 209 47.53 35.27 -20.71
C SER A 209 48.29 35.29 -22.04
N SER A 210 48.53 36.47 -22.61
CA SER A 210 49.36 36.65 -23.80
C SER A 210 50.33 37.82 -23.61
N HIS A 211 51.57 37.62 -24.02
CA HIS A 211 52.64 38.61 -23.98
C HIS A 211 52.56 39.55 -25.18
N ASN A 212 52.59 40.87 -24.92
CA ASN A 212 52.44 41.94 -25.92
C ASN A 212 51.13 41.88 -26.74
N GLY A 213 50.63 43.02 -27.23
CA GLY A 213 49.40 43.09 -28.06
C GLY A 213 48.31 44.01 -27.51
N THR A 214 47.11 43.93 -28.08
CA THR A 214 45.97 44.83 -27.76
C THR A 214 44.70 44.07 -27.32
N GLY A 215 44.84 43.00 -26.54
CA GLY A 215 43.73 42.17 -26.04
C GLY A 215 43.79 40.71 -26.50
N ALA A 216 42.83 39.90 -26.05
CA ALA A 216 42.69 38.50 -26.42
C ALA A 216 41.22 38.20 -26.76
N SER A 217 40.92 37.91 -28.03
CA SER A 217 39.54 37.81 -28.50
C SER A 217 39.08 36.35 -28.65
N PRO A 218 37.98 35.91 -28.00
CA PRO A 218 37.44 34.56 -28.17
C PRO A 218 36.90 34.33 -29.59
N THR A 219 36.86 33.07 -30.04
CA THR A 219 36.58 32.71 -31.44
C THR A 219 35.67 31.50 -31.65
N GLY A 220 35.29 30.78 -30.58
CA GLY A 220 34.59 29.50 -30.57
C GLY A 220 33.20 29.53 -29.92
N GLY A 221 32.51 30.67 -29.92
CA GLY A 221 31.15 30.81 -29.36
C GLY A 221 31.10 30.98 -27.84
N GLU A 222 32.22 31.39 -27.24
CA GLU A 222 32.35 31.65 -25.81
C GLU A 222 31.79 33.03 -25.44
N THR A 223 31.37 33.19 -24.19
CA THR A 223 30.98 34.49 -23.61
C THR A 223 32.16 35.08 -22.86
N GLU A 224 32.62 36.26 -23.28
CA GLU A 224 33.69 37.00 -22.61
C GLU A 224 33.14 37.86 -21.47
N TYR A 225 33.79 37.81 -20.31
CA TYR A 225 33.40 38.58 -19.13
C TYR A 225 34.38 39.70 -18.79
N TRP A 226 35.64 39.56 -19.20
CA TRP A 226 36.66 40.58 -19.04
C TRP A 226 37.78 40.35 -20.05
N ASP A 227 38.31 41.46 -20.59
CA ASP A 227 39.54 41.53 -21.38
C ASP A 227 40.27 42.81 -20.96
N HIS A 228 41.46 42.65 -20.42
CA HIS A 228 42.31 43.77 -20.01
C HIS A 228 43.71 43.63 -20.56
N SER A 229 44.26 44.78 -20.95
CA SER A 229 45.64 44.91 -21.39
C SER A 229 46.43 45.78 -20.42
N THR A 230 47.61 45.31 -20.07
CA THR A 230 48.71 46.11 -19.54
C THR A 230 49.73 46.36 -20.65
N ALA A 231 50.89 46.95 -20.34
CA ALA A 231 51.92 47.17 -21.36
C ALA A 231 52.49 45.87 -21.94
N ASN A 232 52.59 44.80 -21.14
CA ASN A 232 53.23 43.54 -21.55
C ASN A 232 52.33 42.30 -21.41
N THR A 233 51.19 42.40 -20.73
CA THR A 233 50.26 41.27 -20.50
C THR A 233 48.85 41.61 -20.95
N ASN A 234 48.25 40.75 -21.74
CA ASN A 234 46.81 40.72 -22.02
C ASN A 234 46.19 39.54 -21.27
N GLY A 235 45.09 39.78 -20.56
CA GLY A 235 44.33 38.75 -19.88
C GLY A 235 42.85 38.81 -20.26
N SER A 236 42.28 37.67 -20.64
CA SER A 236 40.85 37.52 -20.90
C SER A 236 40.29 36.30 -20.18
N GLY A 237 39.04 36.41 -19.72
CA GLY A 237 38.29 35.33 -19.08
C GLY A 237 36.91 35.13 -19.70
N ILE A 238 36.58 33.86 -19.93
CA ILE A 238 35.40 33.44 -20.69
C ILE A 238 34.64 32.35 -19.95
N THR A 239 33.38 32.16 -20.34
CA THR A 239 32.67 30.88 -20.14
C THR A 239 32.22 30.30 -21.48
N GLN A 240 32.07 28.98 -21.52
CA GLN A 240 31.51 28.26 -22.66
C GLN A 240 30.56 27.18 -22.16
N ALA A 241 29.49 26.90 -22.90
CA ALA A 241 28.54 25.85 -22.56
C ALA A 241 29.22 24.47 -22.50
N GLY A 242 28.91 23.70 -21.47
CA GLY A 242 29.42 22.36 -21.26
C GLY A 242 28.98 21.37 -22.34
N ALA A 243 29.90 20.48 -22.71
CA ALA A 243 29.72 19.37 -23.62
C ALA A 243 30.78 18.32 -23.33
N PHE A 244 30.62 17.09 -23.86
CA PHE A 244 31.57 15.99 -23.67
C PHE A 244 33.05 16.42 -23.90
N SER A 245 33.27 17.35 -24.83
CA SER A 245 34.56 18.00 -25.05
C SER A 245 34.34 19.46 -25.42
N VAL A 246 34.97 20.39 -24.69
CA VAL A 246 34.88 21.83 -24.89
C VAL A 246 36.29 22.39 -25.11
N THR A 247 36.46 23.31 -26.06
CA THR A 247 37.76 23.88 -26.43
C THR A 247 37.72 25.41 -26.45
N PRO A 248 37.87 26.06 -25.29
CA PRO A 248 38.00 27.52 -25.22
C PRO A 248 39.17 28.00 -26.09
N THR A 249 38.91 28.96 -26.98
CA THR A 249 39.89 29.41 -27.97
C THR A 249 39.92 30.92 -28.12
N TRP A 250 41.11 31.51 -27.99
CA TRP A 250 41.38 32.92 -28.20
C TRP A 250 42.28 33.16 -29.40
N THR A 251 42.01 34.25 -30.12
CA THR A 251 43.01 34.92 -30.96
C THR A 251 43.81 35.87 -30.09
N VAL A 252 45.13 35.68 -30.09
CA VAL A 252 46.10 36.45 -29.30
C VAL A 252 47.18 37.03 -30.22
N ALA A 253 48.08 37.86 -29.67
CA ALA A 253 49.26 38.27 -30.41
C ALA A 253 50.10 37.04 -30.77
N ASN A 254 50.83 37.11 -31.89
CA ASN A 254 51.72 36.03 -32.31
C ASN A 254 53.05 36.09 -31.53
N ASP A 255 52.94 35.80 -30.24
CA ASP A 255 53.95 35.86 -29.17
C ASP A 255 53.57 34.82 -28.09
N ASP A 256 54.32 34.76 -26.99
CA ASP A 256 54.13 33.83 -25.89
C ASP A 256 52.72 33.93 -25.26
N TRP A 257 52.05 32.79 -25.06
CA TRP A 257 50.77 32.69 -24.37
C TRP A 257 50.66 31.46 -23.47
N ALA A 258 49.80 31.57 -22.45
CA ALA A 258 49.40 30.49 -21.56
C ALA A 258 47.87 30.53 -21.39
N VAL A 259 47.22 29.38 -21.40
CA VAL A 259 45.76 29.27 -21.28
C VAL A 259 45.39 28.12 -20.35
N ALA A 260 44.30 28.29 -19.61
CA ALA A 260 43.76 27.27 -18.72
C ALA A 260 42.23 27.26 -18.80
N ALA A 261 41.65 26.09 -18.57
CA ALA A 261 40.21 25.89 -18.49
C ALA A 261 39.86 24.86 -17.43
N VAL A 262 38.68 25.00 -16.83
CA VAL A 262 38.13 24.05 -15.86
C VAL A 262 36.62 23.92 -16.06
N ASN A 263 36.09 22.70 -15.95
CA ASN A 263 34.66 22.45 -15.91
C ASN A 263 34.07 22.91 -14.57
N VAL A 264 32.96 23.63 -14.60
CA VAL A 264 32.13 24.03 -13.47
C VAL A 264 30.89 23.15 -13.48
N GLN A 265 30.82 22.22 -12.53
CA GLN A 265 29.82 21.14 -12.51
C GLN A 265 28.50 21.63 -11.92
N ALA A 266 27.39 21.36 -12.61
CA ALA A 266 26.06 21.66 -12.09
C ALA A 266 25.67 20.74 -10.93
N ASN A 267 24.92 21.30 -9.98
CA ASN A 267 24.26 20.52 -8.93
C ASN A 267 23.10 19.70 -9.51
N GLN A 268 23.11 18.39 -9.29
CA GLN A 268 22.16 17.45 -9.88
C GLN A 268 21.06 17.06 -8.91
N SER A 269 19.82 17.05 -9.39
CA SER A 269 18.70 16.56 -8.59
C SER A 269 18.86 15.08 -8.23
N PRO A 270 18.51 14.66 -7.00
CA PRO A 270 18.39 13.26 -6.68
C PRO A 270 17.23 12.64 -7.46
N SER A 271 17.24 11.31 -7.59
CA SER A 271 16.19 10.57 -8.29
C SER A 271 15.67 9.40 -7.46
N ILE A 272 14.35 9.19 -7.55
CA ILE A 272 13.64 8.06 -6.97
C ILE A 272 13.09 7.20 -8.12
N THR A 273 13.17 5.88 -7.99
CA THR A 273 12.42 4.95 -8.86
C THR A 273 11.70 3.93 -8.00
N LEU A 274 10.44 3.64 -8.37
CA LEU A 274 9.55 2.69 -7.69
C LEU A 274 9.19 1.55 -8.67
N PRO A 275 10.05 0.54 -8.86
CA PRO A 275 9.82 -0.52 -9.82
C PRO A 275 8.89 -1.63 -9.29
N GLY A 276 8.49 -1.56 -8.02
CA GLY A 276 7.55 -2.50 -7.41
C GLY A 276 6.17 -2.46 -8.06
N THR A 277 5.45 -3.57 -8.00
CA THR A 277 4.04 -3.60 -8.39
C THR A 277 3.20 -2.82 -7.38
N PRO A 278 2.07 -2.21 -7.80
CA PRO A 278 1.11 -1.63 -6.87
C PRO A 278 0.79 -2.54 -5.68
N VAL A 279 0.72 -1.97 -4.49
CA VAL A 279 0.38 -2.72 -3.27
C VAL A 279 -1.09 -3.07 -3.30
N THR A 280 -1.41 -4.29 -2.90
CA THR A 280 -2.77 -4.67 -2.52
C THR A 280 -2.82 -4.73 -0.99
N TYR A 281 -3.78 -4.05 -0.39
CA TYR A 281 -3.98 -4.01 1.05
C TYR A 281 -5.41 -4.47 1.35
N THR A 282 -5.55 -5.59 2.04
CA THR A 282 -6.85 -6.07 2.51
C THR A 282 -7.14 -5.45 3.88
N GLU A 283 -8.40 -5.16 4.14
CA GLU A 283 -8.86 -4.70 5.44
C GLU A 283 -8.27 -5.53 6.60
N GLY A 284 -7.79 -4.84 7.65
CA GLY A 284 -7.21 -5.48 8.84
C GLY A 284 -5.76 -5.97 8.66
N ASP A 285 -5.18 -5.90 7.46
CA ASP A 285 -3.80 -6.28 7.23
C ASP A 285 -2.84 -5.50 8.15
N PRO A 286 -1.74 -6.12 8.62
CA PRO A 286 -0.66 -5.38 9.24
C PRO A 286 -0.05 -4.36 8.26
N ALA A 287 0.74 -3.41 8.76
CA ALA A 287 1.39 -2.43 7.88
C ALA A 287 2.25 -3.10 6.79
N THR A 288 1.96 -2.78 5.53
CA THR A 288 2.51 -3.43 4.34
C THR A 288 3.53 -2.53 3.65
N ILE A 289 4.66 -3.10 3.19
CA ILE A 289 5.71 -2.34 2.49
C ILE A 289 5.17 -1.80 1.17
N ILE A 290 5.43 -0.52 0.87
CA ILE A 290 4.97 0.13 -0.37
C ILE A 290 5.79 -0.34 -1.59
N ASP A 291 7.11 -0.29 -1.49
CA ASP A 291 8.00 -0.78 -2.55
C ASP A 291 9.32 -1.28 -1.95
N ALA A 292 9.51 -2.61 -1.96
CA ALA A 292 10.70 -3.24 -1.41
C ALA A 292 11.93 -3.17 -2.33
N THR A 293 11.76 -2.76 -3.59
CA THR A 293 12.81 -2.71 -4.61
C THR A 293 13.18 -1.28 -5.04
N ALA A 294 12.51 -0.28 -4.47
CA ALA A 294 12.75 1.15 -4.69
C ALA A 294 14.25 1.53 -4.69
N THR A 295 14.63 2.48 -5.54
CA THR A 295 16.01 2.96 -5.65
C THR A 295 16.12 4.46 -5.47
N VAL A 296 17.24 4.89 -4.89
CA VAL A 296 17.62 6.30 -4.74
C VAL A 296 19.00 6.50 -5.37
N VAL A 297 19.14 7.48 -6.26
CA VAL A 297 20.41 7.84 -6.89
C VAL A 297 20.60 9.34 -6.80
N ASP A 298 21.81 9.73 -6.43
CA ASP A 298 22.31 11.10 -6.36
C ASP A 298 23.81 10.98 -6.71
N SER A 299 24.23 11.59 -7.81
CA SER A 299 25.52 11.29 -8.46
C SER A 299 26.66 12.16 -7.97
N ASP A 300 26.33 13.33 -7.44
CA ASP A 300 27.25 14.37 -7.00
C ASP A 300 27.24 14.52 -5.48
N SER A 301 26.13 14.23 -4.79
CA SER A 301 26.11 14.35 -3.33
C SER A 301 26.57 13.07 -2.60
N PRO A 302 27.53 13.16 -1.63
CA PRO A 302 27.92 12.01 -0.83
C PRO A 302 26.86 11.62 0.22
N ASN A 303 25.96 12.54 0.59
CA ASN A 303 24.89 12.37 1.57
C ASN A 303 23.77 13.41 1.35
N PHE A 304 22.68 13.26 2.10
CA PHE A 304 21.50 14.12 2.05
C PHE A 304 21.42 15.08 3.25
N ASP A 305 22.54 15.58 3.81
CA ASP A 305 22.50 16.44 5.00
C ASP A 305 21.56 17.63 4.83
N THR A 306 20.65 17.89 5.76
CA THR A 306 19.60 18.92 5.67
C THR A 306 18.50 18.67 4.62
N GLY A 307 18.66 17.68 3.74
CA GLY A 307 17.65 17.25 2.78
C GLY A 307 16.43 16.58 3.43
N THR A 308 15.40 16.31 2.63
CA THR A 308 14.13 15.75 3.11
C THR A 308 13.56 14.69 2.17
N LEU A 309 13.02 13.61 2.73
CA LEU A 309 12.10 12.71 2.03
C LEU A 309 10.67 13.02 2.47
N THR A 310 9.81 13.42 1.53
CA THR A 310 8.38 13.66 1.76
C THR A 310 7.56 12.61 1.04
N VAL A 311 6.64 11.97 1.78
CA VAL A 311 5.71 10.96 1.25
C VAL A 311 4.29 11.32 1.65
N ASP A 312 3.41 11.45 0.66
CA ASP A 312 2.03 11.88 0.85
C ASP A 312 1.05 11.17 -0.09
N PHE A 313 -0.24 11.34 0.15
CA PHE A 313 -1.28 10.88 -0.78
C PHE A 313 -1.60 12.01 -1.75
N SER A 314 -1.31 11.81 -3.05
CA SER A 314 -1.69 12.75 -4.10
C SER A 314 -3.15 12.57 -4.55
N ALA A 315 -3.78 11.44 -4.20
CA ALA A 315 -5.20 11.18 -4.42
C ALA A 315 -5.78 10.21 -3.37
N ASN A 316 -7.03 10.46 -3.01
CA ASN A 316 -7.92 9.59 -2.22
C ASN A 316 -7.44 9.22 -0.80
N GLY A 317 -6.43 9.91 -0.23
CA GLY A 317 -6.06 9.73 1.16
C GLY A 317 -7.21 10.08 2.12
N THR A 318 -7.41 9.26 3.15
CA THR A 318 -8.48 9.35 4.15
C THR A 318 -7.92 9.46 5.57
N THR A 319 -8.74 9.87 6.53
CA THR A 319 -8.33 10.01 7.94
C THR A 319 -7.86 8.69 8.59
N ASN A 320 -8.17 7.55 7.99
CA ASN A 320 -7.80 6.22 8.51
C ASN A 320 -6.50 5.66 7.90
N ASP A 321 -5.95 6.31 6.87
CA ASP A 321 -4.71 5.88 6.23
C ASP A 321 -3.47 6.27 7.03
N ARG A 322 -2.43 5.44 7.02
CA ARG A 322 -1.16 5.69 7.70
C ARG A 322 0.01 5.42 6.76
N LEU A 323 0.96 6.34 6.73
CA LEU A 323 2.28 6.16 6.12
C LEU A 323 3.31 6.10 7.25
N ALA A 324 4.07 5.02 7.34
CA ALA A 324 4.97 4.78 8.46
C ALA A 324 6.32 4.20 8.01
N ILE A 325 7.28 4.18 8.94
CA ILE A 325 8.61 3.58 8.75
C ILE A 325 8.66 2.28 9.56
N ARG A 326 8.89 1.15 8.90
CA ARG A 326 9.04 -0.14 9.57
C ARG A 326 10.35 -0.20 10.36
N ASN A 327 10.25 -0.53 11.65
CA ASN A 327 11.41 -0.74 12.52
C ASN A 327 11.94 -2.19 12.41
N GLN A 328 13.09 -2.38 11.78
CA GLN A 328 13.77 -3.68 11.65
C GLN A 328 14.81 -3.93 12.76
N GLY A 329 15.21 -2.89 13.50
CA GLY A 329 16.26 -2.94 14.52
C GLY A 329 17.51 -2.12 14.14
N THR A 330 18.63 -2.37 14.84
CA THR A 330 19.88 -1.60 14.70
C THR A 330 21.04 -2.42 14.13
N GLY A 331 20.78 -3.61 13.58
CA GLY A 331 21.80 -4.44 12.94
C GLY A 331 22.27 -3.87 11.61
N SER A 332 23.40 -4.38 11.09
CA SER A 332 23.97 -3.91 9.82
C SER A 332 22.95 -3.97 8.68
N GLY A 333 22.78 -2.86 7.96
CA GLY A 333 21.84 -2.74 6.84
C GLY A 333 20.35 -2.59 7.22
N GLN A 334 20.02 -2.59 8.52
CA GLN A 334 18.64 -2.44 8.99
C GLN A 334 18.25 -0.98 9.18
N ILE A 335 16.99 -0.66 8.90
CA ILE A 335 16.35 0.58 9.33
C ILE A 335 15.75 0.41 10.71
N GLY A 336 16.05 1.33 11.61
CA GLY A 336 15.55 1.35 12.97
C GLY A 336 14.77 2.63 13.27
N VAL A 337 13.79 2.55 14.17
CA VAL A 337 13.01 3.69 14.66
C VAL A 337 13.03 3.74 16.18
N SER A 338 13.38 4.89 16.75
CA SER A 338 13.35 5.12 18.21
C SER A 338 12.90 6.56 18.51
N GLY A 339 11.70 6.71 19.07
CA GLY A 339 11.06 8.02 19.13
C GLY A 339 10.86 8.59 17.73
N SER A 340 11.33 9.81 17.47
CA SER A 340 11.36 10.43 16.14
C SER A 340 12.62 10.11 15.34
N ASN A 341 13.61 9.41 15.91
CA ASN A 341 14.87 9.14 15.22
C ASN A 341 14.74 7.96 14.26
N VAL A 342 15.33 8.11 13.08
CA VAL A 342 15.51 7.05 12.08
C VAL A 342 16.99 6.68 12.04
N THR A 343 17.29 5.38 12.11
CA THR A 343 18.68 4.87 12.09
C THR A 343 18.91 3.90 10.94
N PHE A 344 20.13 3.85 10.42
CA PHE A 344 20.61 2.82 9.50
C PHE A 344 21.86 2.13 10.08
N GLY A 345 21.81 0.82 10.29
CA GLY A 345 22.93 0.12 10.95
C GLY A 345 23.21 0.58 12.39
N GLY A 346 22.22 1.17 13.06
CA GLY A 346 22.35 1.78 14.39
C GLY A 346 22.81 3.23 14.42
N THR A 347 23.22 3.81 13.28
CA THR A 347 23.60 5.24 13.18
C THR A 347 22.38 6.08 12.82
N VAL A 348 22.17 7.20 13.52
CA VAL A 348 21.05 8.13 13.22
C VAL A 348 21.30 8.84 11.89
N ILE A 349 20.37 8.68 10.95
CA ILE A 349 20.40 9.30 9.61
C ILE A 349 19.42 10.46 9.48
N GLY A 350 18.50 10.62 10.42
CA GLY A 350 17.51 11.70 10.37
C GLY A 350 16.42 11.56 11.43
N THR A 351 15.43 12.43 11.33
CA THR A 351 14.21 12.42 12.16
C THR A 351 12.96 12.47 11.29
N PHE A 352 11.90 11.78 11.70
CA PHE A 352 10.63 11.77 10.97
C PHE A 352 9.47 12.39 11.76
N ALA A 353 8.47 12.88 11.03
CA ALA A 353 7.20 13.38 11.55
C ALA A 353 6.05 13.12 10.56
N GLY A 354 4.80 13.16 11.03
CA GLY A 354 3.61 13.03 10.19
C GLY A 354 3.28 11.58 9.77
N GLY A 355 2.58 11.43 8.64
CA GLY A 355 2.08 10.12 8.17
C GLY A 355 0.92 9.55 9.00
N THR A 356 0.30 10.39 9.82
CA THR A 356 -0.71 10.00 10.83
C THR A 356 -2.12 9.90 10.28
N ASP A 357 -2.36 10.39 9.07
CA ASP A 357 -3.63 10.37 8.35
C ASP A 357 -3.36 10.60 6.85
N GLY A 358 -4.40 10.50 6.03
CA GLY A 358 -4.31 10.68 4.58
C GLY A 358 -4.02 12.11 4.10
N SER A 359 -3.99 13.10 5.00
CA SER A 359 -3.73 14.51 4.67
C SER A 359 -2.40 15.05 5.22
N THR A 360 -1.81 14.36 6.20
CA THR A 360 -0.56 14.74 6.87
C THR A 360 0.62 13.95 6.28
N PRO A 361 1.51 14.58 5.50
CA PRO A 361 2.65 13.89 4.88
C PRO A 361 3.58 13.24 5.91
N LEU A 362 4.16 12.10 5.57
CA LEU A 362 5.32 11.56 6.28
C LEU A 362 6.57 12.29 5.77
N VAL A 363 7.23 13.04 6.64
CA VAL A 363 8.43 13.81 6.31
C VAL A 363 9.61 13.29 7.13
N VAL A 364 10.70 12.95 6.46
CA VAL A 364 11.98 12.60 7.09
C VAL A 364 12.98 13.70 6.76
N THR A 365 13.52 14.37 7.77
CA THR A 365 14.63 15.32 7.64
C THR A 365 15.95 14.61 7.89
N PHE A 366 16.84 14.63 6.91
CA PHE A 366 18.12 13.93 6.92
C PHE A 366 19.23 14.72 7.60
N ASN A 367 20.29 14.01 7.98
CA ASN A 367 21.55 14.58 8.45
C ASN A 367 22.73 14.03 7.64
N ALA A 368 23.95 14.50 7.93
CA ALA A 368 25.18 14.10 7.24
C ALA A 368 25.48 12.58 7.18
N ASN A 369 24.84 11.74 8.00
CA ASN A 369 24.98 10.28 7.94
C ASN A 369 24.04 9.61 6.91
N ALA A 370 23.09 10.35 6.35
CA ALA A 370 22.16 9.83 5.34
C ALA A 370 22.85 9.72 3.98
N THR A 371 23.58 8.62 3.74
CA THR A 371 24.13 8.33 2.41
C THR A 371 23.04 7.85 1.45
N PRO A 372 23.26 7.84 0.12
CA PRO A 372 22.33 7.24 -0.85
C PRO A 372 21.94 5.80 -0.51
N THR A 373 22.87 5.02 0.04
CA THR A 373 22.57 3.65 0.50
C THR A 373 21.59 3.63 1.67
N ALA A 374 21.75 4.54 2.64
CA ALA A 374 20.87 4.63 3.80
C ALA A 374 19.48 5.16 3.42
N ALA A 375 19.42 6.19 2.56
CA ALA A 375 18.17 6.74 2.04
C ALA A 375 17.39 5.70 1.22
N GLN A 376 18.07 4.91 0.38
CA GLN A 376 17.45 3.80 -0.34
C GLN A 376 16.90 2.73 0.62
N ALA A 377 17.65 2.36 1.66
CA ALA A 377 17.20 1.39 2.65
C ALA A 377 15.97 1.89 3.43
N LEU A 378 15.89 3.19 3.72
CA LEU A 378 14.74 3.83 4.33
C LEU A 378 13.51 3.78 3.41
N LEU A 379 13.67 4.16 2.14
CA LEU A 379 12.59 4.15 1.15
C LEU A 379 11.95 2.75 1.04
N ARG A 380 12.77 1.69 1.08
CA ARG A 380 12.33 0.28 1.08
C ARG A 380 11.67 -0.21 2.37
N ASN A 381 11.65 0.61 3.41
CA ASN A 381 11.02 0.31 4.69
C ASN A 381 9.79 1.18 4.96
N LEU A 382 9.33 1.96 3.98
CA LEU A 382 8.09 2.69 4.10
C LEU A 382 6.89 1.74 3.93
N THR A 383 5.91 1.89 4.81
CA THR A 383 4.74 1.04 4.88
C THR A 383 3.46 1.84 4.81
N TYR A 384 2.43 1.22 4.25
CA TYR A 384 1.05 1.67 4.29
C TYR A 384 0.23 0.81 5.27
N GLN A 385 -0.71 1.43 5.98
CA GLN A 385 -1.74 0.76 6.77
C GLN A 385 -3.05 1.55 6.70
N ASN A 386 -4.20 0.87 6.79
CA ASN A 386 -5.49 1.51 7.05
C ASN A 386 -6.04 1.06 8.42
N THR A 387 -6.62 1.99 9.17
CA THR A 387 -7.12 1.75 10.54
C THR A 387 -8.64 1.62 10.64
N ALA A 388 -9.35 1.74 9.52
CA ALA A 388 -10.79 1.56 9.47
C ALA A 388 -11.15 0.07 9.56
N THR A 389 -12.30 -0.21 10.16
CA THR A 389 -13.00 -1.51 10.14
C THR A 389 -13.98 -1.60 8.96
N ASP A 390 -13.78 -0.74 7.95
CA ASP A 390 -14.48 -0.68 6.67
C ASP A 390 -13.76 0.41 5.83
N PRO A 391 -12.66 0.06 5.15
CA PRO A 391 -11.83 1.05 4.46
C PRO A 391 -12.47 1.48 3.14
N ASP A 392 -12.49 2.79 2.87
CA ASP A 392 -12.81 3.32 1.54
C ASP A 392 -11.89 2.68 0.49
N THR A 393 -12.46 1.90 -0.44
CA THR A 393 -11.75 1.08 -1.41
C THR A 393 -11.20 1.85 -2.61
N SER A 394 -11.41 3.18 -2.67
CA SER A 394 -10.83 4.04 -3.71
C SER A 394 -9.31 3.89 -3.78
N VAL A 395 -8.74 3.69 -4.96
CA VAL A 395 -7.28 3.51 -5.10
C VAL A 395 -6.54 4.73 -4.57
N ARG A 396 -5.60 4.51 -3.63
CA ARG A 396 -4.72 5.58 -3.12
C ARG A 396 -3.57 5.79 -4.09
N SER A 397 -3.28 7.04 -4.43
CA SER A 397 -2.02 7.38 -5.12
C SER A 397 -1.05 7.95 -4.10
N VAL A 398 0.08 7.27 -3.92
CA VAL A 398 1.14 7.68 -2.99
C VAL A 398 2.26 8.34 -3.79
N ARG A 399 2.68 9.52 -3.36
CA ARG A 399 3.71 10.35 -3.97
C ARG A 399 4.94 10.42 -3.07
N PHE A 400 6.11 10.43 -3.70
CA PHE A 400 7.43 10.51 -3.06
C PHE A 400 8.22 11.65 -3.71
N VAL A 401 8.83 12.49 -2.88
CA VAL A 401 9.72 13.59 -3.30
C VAL A 401 10.92 13.62 -2.36
N LEU A 402 12.12 13.69 -2.92
CA LEU A 402 13.38 13.76 -2.18
C LEU A 402 14.08 15.07 -2.53
N THR A 403 14.52 15.82 -1.51
CA THR A 403 15.47 16.92 -1.66
C THR A 403 16.83 16.47 -1.13
N ASP A 404 17.89 16.83 -1.84
CA ASP A 404 19.26 16.65 -1.35
C ASP A 404 19.64 17.73 -0.33
N GLY A 405 20.89 17.67 0.12
CA GLY A 405 21.46 18.67 1.02
C GLY A 405 21.97 19.93 0.34
N ASP A 406 22.05 19.92 -0.98
CA ASP A 406 22.61 20.99 -1.81
C ASP A 406 21.51 21.80 -2.51
N GLY A 407 20.23 21.54 -2.18
CA GLY A 407 19.08 22.37 -2.54
C GLY A 407 18.24 21.89 -3.72
N GLN A 408 18.61 20.77 -4.37
CA GLN A 408 17.84 20.24 -5.50
C GLN A 408 16.76 19.27 -5.04
N THR A 409 15.74 19.12 -5.89
CA THR A 409 14.56 18.27 -5.63
C THR A 409 14.39 17.25 -6.76
N SER A 410 14.03 16.02 -6.40
CA SER A 410 13.74 14.95 -7.34
C SER A 410 12.46 15.22 -8.12
N ASN A 411 12.35 14.57 -9.29
CA ASN A 411 11.03 14.36 -9.90
C ASN A 411 10.10 13.64 -8.92
N THR A 412 8.80 13.87 -9.09
CA THR A 412 7.77 13.14 -8.33
C THR A 412 7.73 11.68 -8.78
N ALA A 413 7.96 10.76 -7.85
CA ALA A 413 7.68 9.33 -8.05
C ALA A 413 6.32 8.99 -7.44
N THR A 414 5.51 8.20 -8.14
CA THR A 414 4.20 7.76 -7.65
C THR A 414 4.01 6.26 -7.79
N THR A 415 3.22 5.69 -6.88
CA THR A 415 2.69 4.33 -6.97
C THR A 415 1.26 4.31 -6.44
N THR A 416 0.57 3.18 -6.52
CA THR A 416 -0.78 3.02 -6.00
C THR A 416 -0.89 1.95 -4.93
N VAL A 417 -1.83 2.15 -4.02
CA VAL A 417 -2.31 1.13 -3.07
C VAL A 417 -3.76 0.83 -3.41
N ASN A 418 -4.03 -0.42 -3.76
CA ASN A 418 -5.36 -0.95 -4.03
C ASN A 418 -5.92 -1.51 -2.72
N LEU A 419 -6.99 -0.91 -2.20
CA LEU A 419 -7.64 -1.37 -0.97
C LEU A 419 -8.75 -2.35 -1.33
N MET A 420 -8.82 -3.45 -0.60
CA MET A 420 -9.88 -4.45 -0.71
C MET A 420 -10.55 -4.62 0.67
N GLY A 421 -11.88 -4.63 0.73
CA GLY A 421 -12.60 -5.09 1.92
C GLY A 421 -12.47 -6.61 2.09
N ASP A 422 -12.53 -7.14 3.30
CA ASP A 422 -12.46 -8.60 3.58
C ASP A 422 -13.80 -9.33 3.33
N ASN A 423 -14.66 -8.81 2.44
CA ASN A 423 -16.02 -9.29 2.15
C ASN A 423 -16.83 -9.67 3.43
N THR A 424 -16.60 -8.93 4.52
CA THR A 424 -17.19 -9.21 5.83
C THR A 424 -18.17 -8.12 6.16
N LEU A 425 -19.44 -8.48 6.32
CA LEU A 425 -20.47 -7.58 6.83
C LEU A 425 -20.65 -7.78 8.34
N LEU A 426 -20.84 -6.66 9.03
CA LEU A 426 -21.08 -6.64 10.47
C LEU A 426 -22.53 -6.25 10.75
N VAL A 427 -23.30 -7.19 11.28
CA VAL A 427 -24.65 -6.91 11.78
C VAL A 427 -24.51 -6.08 13.06
N THR A 428 -25.14 -4.90 13.06
CA THR A 428 -24.99 -3.85 14.08
C THR A 428 -26.31 -3.38 14.68
N THR A 429 -27.44 -3.91 14.22
CA THR A 429 -28.76 -3.71 14.81
C THR A 429 -29.54 -5.02 14.93
N THR A 430 -30.33 -5.18 15.99
CA THR A 430 -31.33 -6.27 16.04
C THR A 430 -32.64 -5.93 15.36
N ALA A 431 -32.81 -4.68 14.90
CA ALA A 431 -33.98 -4.28 14.15
C ALA A 431 -34.04 -5.06 12.83
N ASP A 432 -35.22 -5.59 12.50
CA ASP A 432 -35.48 -6.26 11.23
C ASP A 432 -35.98 -5.26 10.18
N THR A 433 -35.12 -4.31 9.83
CA THR A 433 -35.38 -3.31 8.79
C THR A 433 -34.41 -3.50 7.63
N ALA A 434 -34.90 -3.32 6.40
CA ALA A 434 -34.08 -3.28 5.20
C ALA A 434 -34.28 -1.92 4.52
N ASP A 435 -33.42 -0.98 4.85
CA ASP A 435 -33.47 0.41 4.39
C ASP A 435 -32.15 0.91 3.78
N GLY A 436 -31.07 0.13 3.84
CA GLY A 436 -29.83 0.32 3.07
C GLY A 436 -29.84 -0.28 1.66
N ASP A 437 -28.79 0.00 0.89
CA ASP A 437 -28.62 -0.50 -0.48
C ASP A 437 -28.00 -1.91 -0.48
N THR A 438 -28.84 -2.94 -0.50
CA THR A 438 -28.41 -4.34 -0.46
C THR A 438 -27.99 -4.91 -1.84
N SER A 439 -27.68 -4.08 -2.83
CA SER A 439 -27.29 -4.54 -4.18
C SER A 439 -25.90 -5.19 -4.24
N SER A 440 -25.07 -4.98 -3.22
CA SER A 440 -23.81 -5.70 -2.94
C SER A 440 -23.33 -5.34 -1.53
N ILE A 441 -22.33 -6.06 -1.01
CA ILE A 441 -21.63 -5.73 0.24
C ILE A 441 -21.09 -4.29 0.17
N THR A 442 -20.40 -3.94 -0.91
CA THR A 442 -19.84 -2.60 -1.13
C THR A 442 -20.92 -1.51 -1.14
N ALA A 443 -22.06 -1.78 -1.78
CA ALA A 443 -23.17 -0.83 -1.83
C ALA A 443 -23.79 -0.61 -0.45
N LEU A 444 -24.00 -1.68 0.32
CA LEU A 444 -24.58 -1.61 1.66
C LEU A 444 -23.66 -0.89 2.65
N LEU A 445 -22.35 -1.09 2.53
CA LEU A 445 -21.37 -0.35 3.35
C LEU A 445 -21.35 1.15 3.03
N ALA A 446 -21.61 1.51 1.77
CA ALA A 446 -21.72 2.90 1.33
C ALA A 446 -23.05 3.56 1.72
N ASP A 447 -24.16 2.80 1.73
CA ASP A 447 -25.48 3.26 2.14
C ASP A 447 -26.15 2.24 3.08
N ARG A 448 -25.92 2.45 4.39
CA ARG A 448 -26.48 1.67 5.50
C ARG A 448 -27.91 2.07 5.86
N GLY A 449 -28.62 2.79 5.00
CA GLY A 449 -29.98 3.22 5.28
C GLY A 449 -30.09 4.36 6.31
N ALA A 450 -31.31 4.64 6.72
CA ALA A 450 -31.66 5.84 7.49
C ALA A 450 -31.18 5.77 8.95
N ASP A 451 -31.04 4.57 9.51
CA ASP A 451 -30.56 4.36 10.87
C ASP A 451 -29.02 4.26 10.96
N GLY A 452 -28.33 4.15 9.81
CA GLY A 452 -26.88 4.03 9.69
C GLY A 452 -26.32 2.72 10.24
N LYS A 453 -27.16 1.69 10.39
CA LYS A 453 -26.79 0.36 10.90
C LYS A 453 -27.05 -0.70 9.82
N ILE A 454 -26.62 -1.93 10.09
CA ILE A 454 -26.84 -3.07 9.19
C ILE A 454 -27.60 -4.14 9.98
N SER A 455 -28.79 -4.50 9.50
CA SER A 455 -29.58 -5.62 10.02
C SER A 455 -29.10 -6.96 9.46
N LEU A 456 -29.50 -8.06 10.10
CA LEU A 456 -29.25 -9.41 9.56
C LEU A 456 -29.91 -9.58 8.18
N ARG A 457 -31.09 -9.01 7.97
CA ARG A 457 -31.80 -9.09 6.68
C ARG A 457 -31.01 -8.40 5.57
N GLU A 458 -30.48 -7.21 5.84
CA GLU A 458 -29.66 -6.48 4.87
C GLU A 458 -28.37 -7.22 4.58
N ALA A 459 -27.72 -7.76 5.61
CA ALA A 459 -26.49 -8.52 5.45
C ALA A 459 -26.69 -9.73 4.53
N ILE A 460 -27.73 -10.54 4.77
CA ILE A 460 -28.05 -11.69 3.91
C ILE A 460 -28.33 -11.26 2.47
N LEU A 461 -29.12 -10.19 2.27
CA LEU A 461 -29.44 -9.69 0.94
C LEU A 461 -28.19 -9.19 0.20
N ALA A 462 -27.29 -8.50 0.89
CA ALA A 462 -26.07 -7.96 0.29
C ALA A 462 -25.05 -9.03 -0.04
N THR A 463 -24.85 -10.05 0.80
CA THR A 463 -23.97 -11.20 0.48
C THR A 463 -24.55 -12.01 -0.67
N ASN A 464 -25.86 -12.28 -0.70
CA ASN A 464 -26.50 -12.96 -1.83
C ASN A 464 -26.32 -12.23 -3.17
N ASN A 465 -26.17 -10.90 -3.15
CA ASN A 465 -25.95 -10.08 -4.34
C ASN A 465 -24.48 -9.78 -4.63
N THR A 466 -23.55 -10.31 -3.82
CA THR A 466 -22.11 -10.11 -4.01
C THR A 466 -21.49 -11.39 -4.53
N SER A 467 -20.72 -11.29 -5.62
CA SER A 467 -20.03 -12.46 -6.15
C SER A 467 -18.82 -12.76 -5.28
N ASN A 468 -18.78 -13.96 -4.71
CA ASN A 468 -17.59 -14.52 -4.10
C ASN A 468 -16.38 -14.53 -5.08
N VAL A 469 -15.17 -14.27 -4.56
CA VAL A 469 -13.93 -14.27 -5.37
C VAL A 469 -13.65 -15.65 -5.97
N ASP A 470 -13.93 -16.69 -5.19
CA ASP A 470 -14.09 -18.07 -5.65
C ASP A 470 -15.01 -18.85 -4.70
N SER A 471 -15.44 -20.05 -5.10
CA SER A 471 -16.33 -20.90 -4.28
C SER A 471 -15.69 -21.44 -3.00
N SER A 472 -14.40 -21.17 -2.75
CA SER A 472 -13.66 -21.56 -1.55
C SER A 472 -13.45 -20.42 -0.55
N THR A 473 -13.89 -19.21 -0.91
CA THR A 473 -13.80 -18.00 -0.09
C THR A 473 -15.18 -17.35 0.07
N PRO A 474 -16.11 -17.99 0.82
CA PRO A 474 -17.42 -17.40 1.09
C PRO A 474 -17.33 -16.03 1.75
N ASP A 475 -18.25 -15.15 1.40
CA ASP A 475 -18.53 -13.90 2.11
C ASP A 475 -18.86 -14.20 3.57
N LYS A 476 -18.68 -13.21 4.46
CA LYS A 476 -18.86 -13.41 5.90
C LYS A 476 -19.90 -12.45 6.46
N ILE A 477 -20.79 -12.97 7.30
CA ILE A 477 -21.69 -12.18 8.14
C ILE A 477 -21.31 -12.42 9.59
N HIS A 478 -20.77 -11.37 10.21
CA HIS A 478 -20.37 -11.32 11.62
C HIS A 478 -21.32 -10.42 12.42
N PHE A 479 -21.21 -10.46 13.74
CA PHE A 479 -22.07 -9.71 14.65
C PHE A 479 -21.23 -8.84 15.60
N ASN A 480 -21.63 -7.57 15.73
CA ASN A 480 -21.10 -6.65 16.74
C ASN A 480 -22.20 -5.69 17.19
N LEU A 481 -23.21 -6.28 17.81
CA LEU A 481 -24.35 -5.57 18.37
C LEU A 481 -23.94 -4.87 19.67
N SER A 482 -24.27 -3.59 19.77
CA SER A 482 -23.99 -2.78 20.95
C SER A 482 -24.88 -3.20 22.14
N THR A 483 -24.40 -3.03 23.36
CA THR A 483 -25.22 -3.14 24.59
C THR A 483 -26.29 -2.03 24.70
N SER A 484 -26.18 -0.98 23.88
CA SER A 484 -27.22 0.04 23.74
C SER A 484 -28.29 -0.32 22.71
N ASP A 485 -28.16 -1.47 22.04
CA ASP A 485 -29.13 -1.91 21.04
C ASP A 485 -30.46 -2.32 21.68
N SER A 486 -31.57 -2.11 20.97
CA SER A 486 -32.92 -2.41 21.49
C SER A 486 -33.15 -3.89 21.78
N GLY A 487 -32.43 -4.79 21.10
CA GLY A 487 -32.50 -6.23 21.33
C GLY A 487 -31.63 -6.74 22.46
N TYR A 488 -30.78 -5.89 23.08
CA TYR A 488 -29.91 -6.29 24.18
C TYR A 488 -30.72 -6.75 25.41
N ARG A 489 -30.29 -7.83 26.04
CA ARG A 489 -30.85 -8.41 27.27
C ARG A 489 -29.71 -8.72 28.25
N ASN A 490 -29.94 -8.42 29.52
CA ASN A 490 -29.07 -8.76 30.64
C ASN A 490 -29.97 -9.22 31.82
N PRO A 491 -30.31 -10.52 31.87
CA PRO A 491 -31.26 -11.06 32.85
C PRO A 491 -30.85 -10.85 34.31
N ASN A 492 -29.57 -10.98 34.65
CA ASN A 492 -29.08 -10.86 36.02
C ASN A 492 -28.67 -9.42 36.41
N GLY A 493 -28.76 -8.49 35.47
CA GLY A 493 -28.51 -7.06 35.64
C GLY A 493 -27.05 -6.68 35.89
N THR A 494 -26.10 -7.61 35.72
CA THR A 494 -24.66 -7.38 35.98
C THR A 494 -23.89 -7.41 34.66
N PRO A 495 -23.44 -6.25 34.15
CA PRO A 495 -22.71 -6.21 32.88
C PRO A 495 -21.39 -7.00 32.91
N GLY A 496 -21.17 -7.81 31.88
CA GLY A 496 -19.98 -8.63 31.66
C GLY A 496 -19.92 -9.90 32.50
N ASP A 497 -21.04 -10.35 33.07
CA ASP A 497 -21.11 -11.62 33.81
C ASP A 497 -21.30 -12.85 32.90
N GLY A 498 -21.51 -12.63 31.60
CA GLY A 498 -21.57 -13.66 30.57
C GLY A 498 -22.99 -14.19 30.33
N ASP A 499 -24.02 -13.53 30.85
CA ASP A 499 -25.43 -13.86 30.60
C ASP A 499 -26.10 -12.98 29.54
N GLU A 500 -25.33 -12.06 28.94
CA GLU A 500 -25.82 -11.12 27.94
C GLU A 500 -26.14 -11.78 26.61
N TYR A 501 -27.23 -11.34 25.99
CA TYR A 501 -27.61 -11.77 24.66
C TYR A 501 -28.40 -10.69 23.91
N TRP A 502 -28.55 -10.89 22.61
CA TRP A 502 -29.27 -10.00 21.70
C TRP A 502 -30.35 -10.77 20.95
N VAL A 503 -31.57 -10.25 21.01
CA VAL A 503 -32.73 -10.85 20.34
C VAL A 503 -33.02 -10.12 19.05
N ILE A 504 -32.91 -10.85 17.94
CA ILE A 504 -33.37 -10.46 16.61
C ILE A 504 -34.73 -11.13 16.40
N GLN A 505 -35.77 -10.34 16.12
CA GLN A 505 -37.13 -10.83 15.86
C GLN A 505 -37.52 -10.51 14.42
N PRO A 506 -37.28 -11.44 13.47
CA PRO A 506 -37.73 -11.25 12.09
C PRO A 506 -39.26 -11.06 12.04
N THR A 507 -39.70 -10.05 11.32
CA THR A 507 -41.12 -9.71 11.11
C THR A 507 -41.71 -10.36 9.85
N ALA A 508 -40.85 -10.95 9.03
CA ALA A 508 -41.15 -11.76 7.85
C ALA A 508 -40.00 -12.76 7.65
N ASP A 509 -40.20 -13.75 6.78
CA ASP A 509 -39.18 -14.74 6.43
C ASP A 509 -37.87 -14.05 6.03
N LEU A 510 -36.74 -14.54 6.56
CA LEU A 510 -35.42 -14.12 6.08
C LEU A 510 -35.22 -14.66 4.66
N ALA A 511 -34.46 -13.93 3.85
CA ALA A 511 -34.12 -14.42 2.52
C ALA A 511 -33.28 -15.70 2.63
N ALA A 512 -33.49 -16.65 1.72
CA ALA A 512 -32.66 -17.85 1.61
C ALA A 512 -31.19 -17.46 1.32
N LEU A 513 -30.25 -18.25 1.82
CA LEU A 513 -28.84 -18.16 1.45
C LEU A 513 -28.66 -18.79 0.07
N VAL A 514 -28.45 -17.97 -0.95
CA VAL A 514 -28.34 -18.41 -2.36
C VAL A 514 -26.94 -18.25 -2.93
N ASP A 515 -26.04 -17.57 -2.20
CA ASP A 515 -24.61 -17.51 -2.49
C ASP A 515 -23.81 -17.97 -1.25
N PRO A 516 -22.68 -18.70 -1.40
CA PRO A 516 -21.93 -19.22 -0.27
C PRO A 516 -21.57 -18.15 0.75
N VAL A 517 -21.93 -18.38 2.02
CA VAL A 517 -21.68 -17.42 3.11
C VAL A 517 -21.35 -18.10 4.43
N ILE A 518 -20.46 -17.49 5.21
CA ILE A 518 -20.22 -17.85 6.62
C ILE A 518 -21.05 -16.90 7.49
N LEU A 519 -22.15 -17.42 8.03
CA LEU A 519 -23.01 -16.75 8.99
C LEU A 519 -22.58 -17.16 10.41
N ASP A 520 -21.82 -16.29 11.08
CA ASP A 520 -21.09 -16.63 12.31
C ASP A 520 -21.46 -15.73 13.50
N ALA A 521 -22.45 -16.18 14.29
CA ALA A 521 -22.84 -15.52 15.53
C ALA A 521 -21.83 -15.68 16.68
N THR A 522 -20.81 -16.55 16.54
CA THR A 522 -19.76 -16.68 17.56
C THR A 522 -18.83 -15.46 17.62
N THR A 523 -18.91 -14.60 16.60
CA THR A 523 -18.15 -13.34 16.51
C THR A 523 -18.68 -12.26 17.43
N GLN A 524 -19.93 -12.37 17.88
CA GLN A 524 -20.50 -11.44 18.87
C GLN A 524 -19.74 -11.54 20.19
N ALA A 525 -19.30 -10.38 20.70
CA ALA A 525 -18.68 -10.30 22.01
C ALA A 525 -19.60 -10.87 23.11
N GLY A 526 -19.07 -11.78 23.93
CA GLY A 526 -19.83 -12.49 24.97
C GLY A 526 -20.04 -13.98 24.67
N TYR A 527 -19.91 -14.41 23.41
CA TYR A 527 -19.97 -15.83 23.07
C TYR A 527 -18.89 -16.63 23.79
N SER A 528 -19.31 -17.64 24.55
CA SER A 528 -18.42 -18.51 25.33
C SER A 528 -18.95 -19.95 25.36
N SER A 529 -19.14 -20.53 24.16
CA SER A 529 -19.84 -21.82 23.91
C SER A 529 -21.35 -21.81 24.20
N THR A 530 -21.87 -20.68 24.67
CA THR A 530 -23.31 -20.40 24.76
C THR A 530 -23.65 -19.36 23.70
N PRO A 531 -24.62 -19.62 22.80
CA PRO A 531 -25.13 -18.64 21.86
C PRO A 531 -25.60 -17.35 22.54
N VAL A 532 -25.18 -16.21 22.00
CA VAL A 532 -25.58 -14.87 22.49
C VAL A 532 -26.36 -14.08 21.44
N ILE A 533 -26.55 -14.63 20.24
CA ILE A 533 -27.45 -14.11 19.22
C ILE A 533 -28.66 -15.04 19.16
N GLU A 534 -29.82 -14.50 19.54
CA GLU A 534 -31.11 -15.18 19.52
C GLU A 534 -31.91 -14.73 18.31
N LEU A 535 -32.34 -15.69 17.49
CA LEU A 535 -33.35 -15.54 16.45
C LEU A 535 -34.67 -16.05 17.03
N ASP A 536 -35.58 -15.12 17.30
CA ASP A 536 -36.92 -15.41 17.81
C ASP A 536 -37.95 -15.21 16.69
N GLY A 537 -38.44 -16.34 16.17
CA GLY A 537 -39.41 -16.40 15.08
C GLY A 537 -40.85 -16.11 15.49
N SER A 538 -41.13 -15.71 16.74
CA SER A 538 -42.51 -15.50 17.21
C SER A 538 -43.29 -14.39 16.48
N LEU A 539 -42.60 -13.54 15.72
CA LEU A 539 -43.19 -12.53 14.83
C LEU A 539 -43.06 -12.87 13.34
N ALA A 540 -42.39 -13.95 12.97
CA ALA A 540 -42.24 -14.37 11.59
C ALA A 540 -43.62 -14.82 11.05
N ALA A 541 -44.10 -14.11 10.03
CA ALA A 541 -45.46 -14.30 9.50
C ALA A 541 -45.54 -15.31 8.34
N GLY A 542 -44.42 -15.89 7.90
CA GLY A 542 -44.38 -16.78 6.75
C GLY A 542 -44.31 -18.26 7.12
N SER A 543 -43.80 -19.06 6.19
CA SER A 543 -43.88 -20.53 6.21
C SER A 543 -42.57 -21.16 5.75
N THR A 544 -41.45 -20.59 6.18
CA THR A 544 -40.11 -21.11 5.88
C THR A 544 -39.34 -21.31 7.18
N ALA A 545 -38.26 -22.07 7.10
CA ALA A 545 -37.30 -22.19 8.18
C ALA A 545 -36.72 -20.84 8.63
N ALA A 546 -36.17 -20.77 9.85
CA ALA A 546 -35.48 -19.57 10.32
C ALA A 546 -34.31 -19.17 9.41
N ILE A 547 -33.55 -20.18 8.99
CA ILE A 547 -32.44 -20.04 8.04
C ILE A 547 -32.63 -21.12 6.97
N LEU A 548 -32.89 -20.68 5.75
CA LEU A 548 -33.01 -21.54 4.57
C LEU A 548 -31.73 -21.44 3.74
N ILE A 549 -31.08 -22.57 3.49
CA ILE A 549 -29.81 -22.69 2.75
C ILE A 549 -30.09 -23.34 1.41
N GLN A 550 -29.79 -22.62 0.33
CA GLN A 550 -30.01 -23.01 -1.06
C GLN A 550 -28.74 -22.75 -1.88
N THR A 551 -27.59 -23.07 -1.29
CA THR A 551 -26.27 -22.85 -1.88
C THR A 551 -25.25 -23.83 -1.30
N ASP A 552 -24.09 -23.91 -1.92
CA ASP A 552 -23.00 -24.78 -1.46
C ASP A 552 -22.11 -24.06 -0.43
N ASN A 553 -21.35 -24.83 0.34
CA ASN A 553 -20.21 -24.34 1.13
C ASN A 553 -20.55 -23.20 2.12
N SER A 554 -21.80 -23.10 2.56
CA SER A 554 -22.20 -22.15 3.60
C SER A 554 -21.97 -22.71 4.99
N THR A 555 -21.76 -21.82 5.95
CA THR A 555 -21.62 -22.18 7.36
C THR A 555 -22.59 -21.38 8.22
N VAL A 556 -23.33 -22.04 9.10
CA VAL A 556 -24.18 -21.40 10.10
C VAL A 556 -23.76 -21.86 11.49
N ARG A 557 -23.35 -20.91 12.35
CA ARG A 557 -22.90 -21.25 13.70
C ARG A 557 -23.20 -20.21 14.77
N GLY A 558 -23.36 -20.70 15.99
CA GLY A 558 -23.41 -19.88 17.21
C GLY A 558 -24.74 -19.21 17.52
N PHE A 559 -25.83 -19.59 16.86
CA PHE A 559 -27.16 -19.01 17.07
C PHE A 559 -27.97 -19.77 18.11
N SER A 560 -28.85 -19.05 18.81
CA SER A 560 -30.05 -19.60 19.45
C SER A 560 -31.24 -19.35 18.51
N ILE A 561 -31.96 -20.39 18.09
CA ILE A 561 -33.00 -20.32 17.05
C ILE A 561 -34.26 -21.00 17.57
N HIS A 562 -35.37 -20.27 17.67
CA HIS A 562 -36.62 -20.85 18.15
C HIS A 562 -37.87 -20.10 17.70
N SER A 563 -39.02 -20.72 17.97
CA SER A 563 -40.36 -20.15 17.75
C SER A 563 -40.68 -19.82 16.30
N PHE A 564 -39.97 -20.44 15.35
CA PHE A 564 -40.30 -20.34 13.94
C PHE A 564 -41.49 -21.23 13.56
N PRO A 565 -42.30 -20.81 12.57
CA PRO A 565 -43.48 -21.54 12.12
C PRO A 565 -43.17 -22.79 11.30
N ASP A 566 -41.90 -23.04 10.98
CA ASP A 566 -41.41 -24.24 10.29
C ASP A 566 -40.16 -24.82 10.99
N GLU A 567 -39.14 -25.27 10.25
CA GLU A 567 -37.86 -25.68 10.83
C GLU A 567 -37.04 -24.55 11.46
N GLY A 568 -36.12 -24.93 12.35
CA GLY A 568 -35.04 -24.04 12.75
C GLY A 568 -34.08 -23.75 11.60
N ILE A 569 -33.55 -24.79 10.95
CA ILE A 569 -32.65 -24.66 9.80
C ILE A 569 -33.05 -25.66 8.71
N GLU A 570 -33.09 -25.22 7.47
CA GLU A 570 -33.39 -26.06 6.30
C GLU A 570 -32.27 -25.94 5.26
N ILE A 571 -31.83 -27.08 4.72
CA ILE A 571 -30.88 -27.17 3.60
C ILE A 571 -31.60 -27.83 2.43
N ASP A 572 -31.92 -27.03 1.42
CA ASP A 572 -32.82 -27.39 0.33
C ASP A 572 -32.07 -27.41 -1.01
N GLY A 573 -32.06 -28.58 -1.66
CA GLY A 573 -31.45 -28.78 -2.98
C GLY A 573 -32.34 -28.43 -4.17
N THR A 574 -33.63 -28.12 -4.00
CA THR A 574 -34.60 -27.92 -5.12
C THR A 574 -34.31 -26.72 -6.00
N SER A 575 -33.66 -25.70 -5.45
CA SER A 575 -33.72 -24.32 -5.94
C SER A 575 -32.47 -23.86 -6.69
N VAL A 576 -31.41 -24.68 -6.73
CA VAL A 576 -30.13 -24.31 -7.36
C VAL A 576 -29.40 -25.44 -8.07
N ASN A 577 -28.74 -25.06 -9.17
CA ASN A 577 -27.58 -25.75 -9.73
C ASN A 577 -26.38 -24.84 -9.44
N PRO A 578 -25.45 -25.22 -8.54
CA PRO A 578 -25.27 -26.54 -7.93
C PRO A 578 -26.23 -26.84 -6.75
N SER A 579 -26.49 -28.13 -6.50
CA SER A 579 -27.32 -28.64 -5.39
C SER A 579 -26.70 -28.28 -4.04
N ALA A 580 -27.43 -27.72 -3.07
CA ALA A 580 -26.94 -27.17 -1.79
C ALA A 580 -26.03 -28.11 -0.95
N ASN A 581 -24.75 -28.21 -1.35
CA ASN A 581 -23.81 -29.22 -0.88
C ASN A 581 -22.76 -28.67 0.07
N ASN A 582 -22.17 -29.55 0.88
CA ASN A 582 -21.00 -29.22 1.72
C ASN A 582 -21.27 -28.09 2.73
N ASN A 583 -22.51 -27.97 3.20
CA ASN A 583 -22.90 -26.96 4.19
C ASN A 583 -22.53 -27.42 5.61
N ILE A 584 -22.15 -26.48 6.48
CA ILE A 584 -21.71 -26.77 7.85
C ILE A 584 -22.63 -26.08 8.85
N ILE A 585 -23.27 -26.86 9.71
CA ILE A 585 -24.17 -26.36 10.78
C ILE A 585 -23.58 -26.78 12.11
N GLN A 586 -23.10 -25.82 12.91
CA GLN A 586 -22.32 -26.11 14.12
C GLN A 586 -22.63 -25.18 15.28
N SER A 587 -22.49 -25.67 16.51
CA SER A 587 -22.54 -24.83 17.73
C SER A 587 -23.85 -24.04 17.92
N ASN A 588 -24.93 -24.43 17.24
CA ASN A 588 -26.23 -23.76 17.33
C ASN A 588 -27.10 -24.40 18.43
N TRP A 589 -27.93 -23.59 19.08
CA TRP A 589 -29.04 -24.03 19.92
C TRP A 589 -30.34 -23.87 19.13
N ILE A 590 -30.99 -24.98 18.82
CA ILE A 590 -32.21 -25.04 18.00
C ILE A 590 -33.35 -25.54 18.89
N GLY A 591 -34.26 -24.62 19.18
CA GLY A 591 -35.40 -24.80 20.08
C GLY A 591 -35.15 -24.35 21.53
N LEU A 592 -33.98 -23.79 21.85
CA LEU A 592 -33.73 -23.04 23.09
C LEU A 592 -33.62 -21.55 22.79
N ASP A 593 -34.08 -20.71 23.72
CA ASP A 593 -33.65 -19.31 23.79
C ASP A 593 -32.24 -19.19 24.40
N ALA A 594 -31.64 -18.00 24.37
CA ALA A 594 -30.26 -17.79 24.86
C ALA A 594 -30.11 -18.05 26.36
N THR A 595 -31.20 -18.08 27.13
CA THR A 595 -31.20 -18.43 28.56
C THR A 595 -31.22 -19.94 28.82
N GLY A 596 -31.35 -20.75 27.76
CA GLY A 596 -31.48 -22.20 27.84
C GLY A 596 -32.91 -22.67 28.17
N THR A 597 -33.91 -21.81 27.99
CA THR A 597 -35.33 -22.19 28.14
C THR A 597 -35.83 -22.81 26.85
N VAL A 598 -36.56 -23.92 26.96
CA VAL A 598 -37.15 -24.60 25.81
C VAL A 598 -38.30 -23.76 25.22
N ARG A 599 -38.22 -23.53 23.92
CA ARG A 599 -39.19 -22.78 23.11
C ARG A 599 -39.71 -23.62 21.95
N GLY A 600 -38.83 -24.39 21.31
CA GLY A 600 -39.14 -25.24 20.16
C GLY A 600 -39.41 -24.46 18.87
N ASN A 601 -39.27 -25.13 17.73
CA ASN A 601 -39.83 -24.72 16.44
C ASN A 601 -41.06 -25.56 16.08
N ALA A 602 -41.86 -25.08 15.13
CA ALA A 602 -43.16 -25.67 14.85
C ALA A 602 -43.11 -26.99 14.05
N ASP A 603 -42.00 -27.29 13.36
CA ASP A 603 -41.74 -28.60 12.74
C ASP A 603 -40.42 -29.22 13.24
N ASN A 604 -39.45 -29.49 12.36
CA ASN A 604 -38.19 -30.15 12.70
C ASN A 604 -37.17 -29.15 13.27
N GLY A 605 -36.16 -29.65 13.98
CA GLY A 605 -35.02 -28.80 14.34
C GLY A 605 -34.22 -28.42 13.10
N ILE A 606 -33.73 -29.43 12.38
CA ILE A 606 -32.97 -29.29 11.13
C ILE A 606 -33.54 -30.23 10.08
N LEU A 607 -33.75 -29.74 8.85
CA LEU A 607 -34.14 -30.52 7.69
C LEU A 607 -33.09 -30.41 6.57
N ILE A 608 -32.73 -31.53 5.98
CA ILE A 608 -31.90 -31.62 4.77
C ILE A 608 -32.73 -32.36 3.71
N LEU A 609 -32.96 -31.75 2.56
CA LEU A 609 -33.85 -32.32 1.55
C LEU A 609 -33.49 -32.03 0.09
N ASP A 610 -34.17 -32.77 -0.79
CA ASP A 610 -34.30 -32.50 -2.22
C ASP A 610 -32.95 -32.38 -2.97
N GLY A 611 -32.00 -33.24 -2.61
CA GLY A 611 -30.70 -33.37 -3.29
C GLY A 611 -29.54 -32.63 -2.61
N ALA A 612 -29.77 -32.01 -1.45
CA ALA A 612 -28.70 -31.47 -0.62
C ALA A 612 -27.81 -32.60 -0.07
N SER A 613 -26.51 -32.55 -0.34
CA SER A 613 -25.58 -33.65 -0.04
C SER A 613 -24.31 -33.19 0.68
N ALA A 614 -23.62 -34.14 1.30
CA ALA A 614 -22.33 -33.92 1.97
C ALA A 614 -22.31 -32.81 3.04
N SER A 615 -23.47 -32.47 3.62
CA SER A 615 -23.55 -31.47 4.69
C SER A 615 -23.12 -32.04 6.03
N LEU A 616 -22.43 -31.23 6.85
CA LEU A 616 -21.98 -31.57 8.19
C LEU A 616 -22.85 -30.88 9.25
N ILE A 617 -23.62 -31.67 9.99
CA ILE A 617 -24.38 -31.22 11.15
C ILE A 617 -23.64 -31.63 12.42
N GLY A 618 -23.11 -30.64 13.12
CA GLY A 618 -22.27 -30.81 14.30
C GLY A 618 -20.80 -30.99 13.93
N GLY A 619 -20.08 -31.84 14.65
CA GLY A 619 -18.66 -32.02 14.43
C GLY A 619 -17.99 -32.97 15.41
N SER A 620 -16.67 -33.08 15.30
CA SER A 620 -15.86 -34.00 16.10
C SER A 620 -14.98 -33.30 17.15
N ASN A 621 -14.84 -31.97 17.04
CA ASN A 621 -14.13 -31.19 18.03
C ASN A 621 -15.08 -30.72 19.14
N SER A 622 -14.49 -30.41 20.30
CA SER A 622 -15.24 -29.81 21.40
C SER A 622 -15.77 -28.44 20.99
N GLY A 623 -17.07 -28.20 21.23
CA GLY A 623 -17.74 -26.94 20.91
C GLY A 623 -18.54 -26.94 19.60
N GLU A 624 -18.32 -27.91 18.70
CA GLU A 624 -19.00 -27.94 17.38
C GLU A 624 -20.43 -28.51 17.43
N ALA A 625 -20.82 -29.12 18.55
CA ALA A 625 -22.12 -29.77 18.73
C ALA A 625 -23.29 -28.79 18.63
N ASN A 626 -24.30 -29.11 17.83
CA ASN A 626 -25.59 -28.44 17.94
C ASN A 626 -26.39 -29.03 19.10
N VAL A 627 -27.22 -28.19 19.73
CA VAL A 627 -28.21 -28.57 20.74
C VAL A 627 -29.59 -28.44 20.12
N ILE A 628 -30.31 -29.54 19.93
CA ILE A 628 -31.54 -29.57 19.12
C ILE A 628 -32.67 -30.17 19.94
N VAL A 629 -33.56 -29.33 20.46
CA VAL A 629 -34.49 -29.70 21.54
C VAL A 629 -35.87 -29.09 21.38
N GLY A 630 -36.90 -29.76 21.90
CA GLY A 630 -38.25 -29.21 22.02
C GLY A 630 -38.95 -28.84 20.71
N ASN A 631 -38.42 -29.21 19.54
CA ASN A 631 -39.10 -29.02 18.26
C ASN A 631 -40.32 -29.95 18.17
N ASN A 632 -41.40 -29.52 17.52
CA ASN A 632 -42.66 -30.27 17.50
C ASN A 632 -42.58 -31.62 16.76
N SER A 633 -41.64 -31.75 15.82
CA SER A 633 -41.44 -32.96 15.01
C SER A 633 -40.12 -33.65 15.39
N ALA A 634 -39.28 -34.03 14.43
CA ALA A 634 -38.01 -34.68 14.71
C ALA A 634 -36.91 -33.65 15.04
N GLY A 635 -35.84 -34.11 15.67
CA GLY A 635 -34.65 -33.27 15.85
C GLY A 635 -33.99 -32.93 14.52
N ILE A 636 -33.55 -33.97 13.79
CA ILE A 636 -32.92 -33.84 12.47
C ILE A 636 -33.63 -34.77 11.49
N VAL A 637 -33.92 -34.28 10.28
CA VAL A 637 -34.47 -35.06 9.17
C VAL A 637 -33.55 -34.96 7.95
N VAL A 638 -33.28 -36.09 7.30
CA VAL A 638 -32.68 -36.17 5.96
C VAL A 638 -33.68 -36.88 5.05
N ARG A 639 -34.17 -36.17 4.02
CA ARG A 639 -35.31 -36.62 3.22
C ARG A 639 -35.08 -36.46 1.72
N GLY A 640 -35.42 -37.50 0.97
CA GLY A 640 -35.58 -37.43 -0.48
C GLY A 640 -34.39 -38.00 -1.25
N GLU A 641 -34.67 -38.52 -2.43
CA GLU A 641 -33.70 -39.10 -3.34
C GLU A 641 -32.53 -38.15 -3.62
N SER A 642 -31.31 -38.69 -3.70
CA SER A 642 -30.07 -37.92 -3.92
C SER A 642 -29.66 -36.96 -2.79
N THR A 643 -30.34 -36.99 -1.64
CA THR A 643 -29.98 -36.22 -0.43
C THR A 643 -28.92 -37.00 0.37
N ASP A 644 -27.78 -37.26 -0.27
CA ASP A 644 -26.88 -38.34 0.12
C ASP A 644 -25.64 -37.89 0.89
N GLY A 645 -24.99 -38.83 1.59
CA GLY A 645 -23.64 -38.61 2.12
C GLY A 645 -23.56 -37.53 3.20
N ASN A 646 -24.66 -37.22 3.87
CA ASN A 646 -24.72 -36.23 4.94
C ASN A 646 -24.11 -36.78 6.24
N PHE A 647 -23.50 -35.91 7.05
CA PHE A 647 -22.82 -36.27 8.29
C PHE A 647 -23.53 -35.63 9.48
N ILE A 648 -23.97 -36.44 10.45
CA ILE A 648 -24.59 -35.99 11.68
C ILE A 648 -23.71 -36.44 12.83
N LEU A 649 -22.84 -35.58 13.34
CA LEU A 649 -21.76 -35.93 14.27
C LEU A 649 -21.81 -35.11 15.56
N GLY A 650 -21.65 -35.79 16.70
CA GLY A 650 -21.43 -35.13 18.01
C GLY A 650 -22.56 -34.25 18.52
N ASN A 651 -23.77 -34.30 17.96
CA ASN A 651 -24.88 -33.42 18.37
C ASN A 651 -25.51 -33.85 19.69
N LEU A 652 -26.12 -32.88 20.40
CA LEU A 652 -27.00 -33.09 21.54
C LEU A 652 -28.46 -32.94 21.09
N ILE A 653 -29.16 -34.06 20.95
CA ILE A 653 -30.51 -34.10 20.38
C ILE A 653 -31.49 -34.49 21.47
N GLY A 654 -32.44 -33.60 21.77
CA GLY A 654 -33.40 -33.75 22.86
C GLY A 654 -32.79 -33.70 24.26
N ILE A 655 -31.57 -33.18 24.39
CA ILE A 655 -30.81 -33.09 25.65
C ILE A 655 -30.34 -31.66 25.84
N ASN A 656 -30.40 -31.14 27.06
CA ASN A 656 -29.92 -29.79 27.36
C ASN A 656 -28.39 -29.65 27.19
N PRO A 657 -27.85 -28.42 27.03
CA PRO A 657 -26.41 -28.21 26.83
C PRO A 657 -25.52 -28.76 27.96
N ALA A 658 -26.03 -28.74 29.21
CA ALA A 658 -25.34 -29.31 30.37
C ALA A 658 -25.37 -30.84 30.42
N GLN A 659 -26.17 -31.49 29.58
CA GLN A 659 -26.28 -32.94 29.43
C GLN A 659 -26.72 -33.64 30.72
N THR A 660 -27.66 -33.00 31.41
CA THR A 660 -28.22 -33.43 32.70
C THR A 660 -29.73 -33.66 32.63
N MET A 661 -30.42 -33.16 31.61
CA MET A 661 -31.87 -33.20 31.48
C MET A 661 -32.30 -33.45 30.03
N GLN A 662 -33.41 -34.17 29.89
CA GLN A 662 -34.09 -34.41 28.61
C GLN A 662 -35.04 -33.25 28.28
N PHE A 663 -34.91 -32.73 27.07
CA PHE A 663 -35.79 -31.77 26.40
C PHE A 663 -36.17 -32.32 25.03
N ALA A 664 -36.79 -33.51 25.01
CA ALA A 664 -37.03 -34.26 23.79
C ALA A 664 -37.78 -33.45 22.71
N ASN A 665 -37.46 -33.73 21.44
CA ASN A 665 -38.29 -33.31 20.31
C ASN A 665 -39.57 -34.16 20.28
N GLY A 666 -40.60 -33.68 19.57
CA GLY A 666 -41.94 -34.26 19.62
C GLY A 666 -42.03 -35.68 19.07
N THR A 667 -41.15 -36.07 18.14
CA THR A 667 -41.13 -37.42 17.55
C THR A 667 -39.75 -38.09 17.66
N ASP A 668 -39.04 -38.24 16.55
CA ASP A 668 -37.76 -38.95 16.47
C ASP A 668 -36.59 -38.04 16.84
N GLY A 669 -35.48 -38.63 17.28
CA GLY A 669 -34.22 -37.90 17.42
C GLY A 669 -33.67 -37.52 16.04
N ILE A 670 -33.41 -38.53 15.22
CA ILE A 670 -32.95 -38.40 13.82
C ILE A 670 -33.84 -39.28 12.93
N ARG A 671 -34.29 -38.75 11.79
CA ARG A 671 -35.07 -39.48 10.78
C ARG A 671 -34.40 -39.41 9.40
N ILE A 672 -34.22 -40.55 8.76
CA ILE A 672 -33.73 -40.70 7.38
C ILE A 672 -34.85 -41.33 6.54
N GLU A 673 -35.28 -40.66 5.48
CA GLU A 673 -36.42 -41.14 4.69
C GLU A 673 -36.40 -40.76 3.21
N GLY A 674 -37.29 -41.39 2.43
CA GLY A 674 -37.59 -41.00 1.06
C GLY A 674 -36.44 -41.19 0.07
N GLY A 675 -35.57 -42.18 0.30
CA GLY A 675 -34.45 -42.51 -0.58
C GLY A 675 -33.17 -41.72 -0.31
N ALA A 676 -33.03 -41.09 0.86
CA ALA A 676 -31.77 -40.49 1.27
C ALA A 676 -30.75 -41.58 1.64
N ASP A 677 -29.60 -41.60 0.96
CA ASP A 677 -28.61 -42.68 1.07
C ASP A 677 -27.32 -42.24 1.76
N ASN A 678 -26.56 -43.21 2.28
CA ASN A 678 -25.18 -43.06 2.76
C ASN A 678 -24.98 -42.00 3.86
N THR A 679 -26.03 -41.71 4.64
CA THR A 679 -25.92 -40.79 5.77
C THR A 679 -25.07 -41.42 6.88
N ILE A 680 -24.16 -40.65 7.48
CA ILE A 680 -23.34 -41.07 8.61
C ILE A 680 -23.87 -40.43 9.89
N ILE A 681 -24.33 -41.25 10.82
CA ILE A 681 -24.86 -40.86 12.12
C ILE A 681 -23.85 -41.27 13.19
N GLY A 682 -23.06 -40.30 13.63
CA GLY A 682 -22.00 -40.47 14.62
C GLY A 682 -20.74 -41.12 14.04
N SER A 683 -19.72 -41.24 14.89
CA SER A 683 -18.46 -41.92 14.59
C SER A 683 -17.84 -42.47 15.87
N ALA A 684 -16.72 -43.19 15.76
CA ALA A 684 -15.99 -43.72 16.92
C ALA A 684 -15.58 -42.65 17.94
N THR A 685 -15.39 -41.40 17.51
CA THR A 685 -14.96 -40.28 18.36
C THR A 685 -15.99 -39.16 18.48
N ALA A 686 -17.07 -39.19 17.69
CA ALA A 686 -18.06 -38.13 17.60
C ALA A 686 -19.50 -38.68 17.50
N GLY A 687 -19.88 -39.56 18.42
CA GLY A 687 -21.25 -40.07 18.52
C GLY A 687 -22.25 -39.02 18.99
N ASN A 688 -23.45 -39.04 18.43
CA ASN A 688 -24.54 -38.17 18.89
C ASN A 688 -25.09 -38.65 20.23
N ARG A 689 -25.60 -37.71 21.02
CA ARG A 689 -26.30 -37.99 22.28
C ARG A 689 -27.77 -37.67 22.10
N ILE A 690 -28.61 -38.69 22.15
CA ILE A 690 -29.99 -38.62 21.67
C ILE A 690 -30.95 -39.02 22.79
N ALA A 691 -31.88 -38.15 23.09
CA ALA A 691 -33.11 -38.45 23.79
C ALA A 691 -34.28 -38.08 22.87
N ALA A 692 -35.13 -39.04 22.52
CA ALA A 692 -36.26 -38.81 21.63
C ALA A 692 -37.59 -38.84 22.40
N GLY A 693 -38.63 -38.27 21.82
CA GLY A 693 -39.95 -38.15 22.42
C GLY A 693 -40.79 -39.40 22.15
N THR A 694 -41.90 -39.22 21.44
CA THR A 694 -42.84 -40.33 21.16
C THR A 694 -42.34 -41.28 20.06
N GLY A 695 -41.27 -40.93 19.34
CA GLY A 695 -40.71 -41.68 18.23
C GLY A 695 -39.55 -42.60 18.60
N ALA A 696 -38.72 -42.93 17.62
CA ALA A 696 -37.46 -43.63 17.79
C ALA A 696 -36.29 -42.68 18.08
N GLY A 697 -35.21 -43.19 18.66
CA GLY A 697 -33.96 -42.43 18.74
C GLY A 697 -33.42 -42.09 17.35
N ILE A 698 -33.28 -43.10 16.51
CA ILE A 698 -32.93 -43.00 15.08
C ILE A 698 -33.95 -43.82 14.29
N PHE A 699 -34.54 -43.21 13.26
CA PHE A 699 -35.51 -43.86 12.38
C PHE A 699 -35.04 -43.83 10.91
N ILE A 700 -35.00 -44.99 10.25
CA ILE A 700 -34.67 -45.13 8.82
C ILE A 700 -35.85 -45.78 8.10
N THR A 701 -36.36 -45.14 7.05
CA THR A 701 -37.55 -45.58 6.32
C THR A 701 -37.50 -45.18 4.85
N GLY A 702 -38.53 -45.57 4.07
CA GLY A 702 -38.75 -45.06 2.72
C GLY A 702 -37.62 -45.37 1.73
N ALA A 703 -37.16 -46.61 1.69
CA ALA A 703 -36.13 -47.10 0.77
C ALA A 703 -34.73 -46.48 0.87
N SER A 704 -34.42 -45.75 1.95
CA SER A 704 -33.07 -45.25 2.24
C SER A 704 -32.05 -46.39 2.44
N SER A 705 -30.82 -46.18 1.97
CA SER A 705 -29.76 -47.20 1.92
C SER A 705 -28.44 -46.73 2.52
N GLY A 706 -27.60 -47.68 2.96
CA GLY A 706 -26.19 -47.41 3.27
C GLY A 706 -25.91 -46.54 4.50
N THR A 707 -26.90 -46.34 5.39
CA THR A 707 -26.72 -45.49 6.58
C THR A 707 -25.75 -46.13 7.57
N LEU A 708 -24.73 -45.39 8.01
CA LEU A 708 -23.78 -45.83 9.04
C LEU A 708 -24.13 -45.21 10.39
N ILE A 709 -24.37 -46.03 11.41
CA ILE A 709 -24.73 -45.57 12.76
C ILE A 709 -23.66 -46.04 13.76
N GLN A 710 -22.80 -45.12 14.22
CA GLN A 710 -21.67 -45.47 15.10
C GLN A 710 -21.49 -44.55 16.30
N GLY A 711 -21.04 -45.13 17.42
CA GLY A 711 -20.64 -44.41 18.63
C GLY A 711 -21.75 -43.61 19.33
N ASN A 712 -23.00 -43.70 18.86
CA ASN A 712 -24.11 -42.91 19.39
C ASN A 712 -24.54 -43.40 20.77
N ARG A 713 -25.05 -42.49 21.59
CA ARG A 713 -25.67 -42.79 22.87
C ARG A 713 -27.14 -42.37 22.84
N ILE A 714 -28.02 -43.35 22.98
CA ILE A 714 -29.46 -43.20 22.77
C ILE A 714 -30.18 -43.60 24.05
N GLY A 715 -31.00 -42.69 24.56
CA GLY A 715 -31.91 -42.92 25.68
C GLY A 715 -31.30 -42.83 27.08
N THR A 716 -30.05 -42.37 27.22
CA THR A 716 -29.39 -42.31 28.54
C THR A 716 -28.26 -41.29 28.65
N ASP A 717 -27.85 -41.00 29.89
CA ASP A 717 -26.71 -40.14 30.22
C ASP A 717 -25.36 -40.84 30.00
N ALA A 718 -24.26 -40.10 30.17
CA ALA A 718 -22.91 -40.64 30.01
C ALA A 718 -22.60 -41.83 30.95
N ALA A 719 -23.24 -41.88 32.12
CA ALA A 719 -23.08 -42.96 33.09
C ALA A 719 -23.96 -44.19 32.77
N GLY A 720 -24.95 -44.06 31.88
CA GLY A 720 -25.95 -45.10 31.59
C GLY A 720 -27.01 -45.23 32.68
N THR A 721 -27.21 -44.20 33.51
CA THR A 721 -28.08 -44.25 34.70
C THR A 721 -29.38 -43.47 34.56
N ALA A 722 -29.39 -42.41 33.76
CA ALA A 722 -30.60 -41.65 33.49
C ALA A 722 -31.47 -42.38 32.44
N ASP A 723 -32.77 -42.40 32.70
CA ASP A 723 -33.78 -42.87 31.75
C ASP A 723 -34.25 -41.67 30.90
N TRP A 724 -33.73 -41.59 29.68
CA TRP A 724 -34.14 -40.62 28.66
C TRP A 724 -34.63 -41.35 27.40
N GLY A 725 -35.09 -42.60 27.56
CA GLY A 725 -35.55 -43.43 26.47
C GLY A 725 -36.73 -42.80 25.74
N SER A 726 -36.89 -43.16 24.47
CA SER A 726 -38.05 -42.77 23.68
C SER A 726 -39.17 -43.79 23.83
N ASP A 727 -40.41 -43.39 23.54
CA ASP A 727 -41.57 -44.32 23.57
C ASP A 727 -41.43 -45.41 22.50
N GLY A 728 -40.73 -45.12 21.40
CA GLY A 728 -40.42 -46.04 20.30
C GLY A 728 -39.19 -46.92 20.54
N ALA A 729 -38.51 -47.29 19.45
CA ALA A 729 -37.27 -48.07 19.52
C ALA A 729 -36.05 -47.15 19.59
N GLY A 730 -34.93 -47.63 20.12
CA GLY A 730 -33.68 -46.86 20.09
C GLY A 730 -33.24 -46.58 18.65
N ILE A 731 -33.18 -47.63 17.83
CA ILE A 731 -32.96 -47.56 16.38
C ILE A 731 -34.06 -48.37 15.68
N TYR A 732 -34.73 -47.76 14.70
CA TYR A 732 -35.86 -48.35 13.99
C TYR A 732 -35.67 -48.32 12.47
N LEU A 733 -35.89 -49.45 11.81
CA LEU A 733 -35.77 -49.62 10.35
C LEU A 733 -37.05 -50.26 9.78
N GLU A 734 -37.67 -49.62 8.78
CA GLU A 734 -38.86 -50.14 8.08
C GLU A 734 -38.93 -49.72 6.60
N MET A 735 -40.02 -50.10 5.91
CA MET A 735 -40.39 -49.64 4.57
C MET A 735 -39.22 -49.59 3.57
N GLY A 736 -38.48 -50.70 3.49
CA GLY A 736 -37.42 -50.88 2.51
C GLY A 736 -36.08 -50.25 2.86
N ALA A 737 -35.81 -49.87 4.13
CA ALA A 737 -34.48 -49.44 4.55
C ALA A 737 -33.42 -50.55 4.31
N LEU A 738 -32.35 -50.25 3.58
CA LEU A 738 -31.36 -51.22 3.06
C LEU A 738 -29.94 -50.93 3.58
N ASP A 739 -29.09 -51.96 3.59
CA ASP A 739 -27.63 -51.87 3.71
C ASP A 739 -27.10 -50.97 4.85
N SER A 740 -27.87 -50.80 5.93
CA SER A 740 -27.47 -49.97 7.07
C SER A 740 -26.52 -50.73 7.98
N THR A 741 -25.50 -50.05 8.51
CA THR A 741 -24.53 -50.63 9.45
C THR A 741 -24.73 -50.05 10.84
N ILE A 742 -25.07 -50.87 11.83
CA ILE A 742 -25.35 -50.43 13.20
C ILE A 742 -24.20 -50.84 14.14
N GLY A 743 -23.25 -49.94 14.30
CA GLY A 743 -22.06 -50.10 15.13
C GLY A 743 -20.83 -50.47 14.30
N GLY A 744 -19.88 -51.16 14.95
CA GLY A 744 -18.64 -51.58 14.33
C GLY A 744 -17.80 -52.41 15.30
N THR A 745 -16.67 -52.93 14.82
CA THR A 745 -15.80 -53.82 15.60
C THR A 745 -14.68 -53.09 16.33
N ASP A 746 -14.36 -51.86 15.92
CA ASP A 746 -13.28 -51.09 16.50
C ASP A 746 -13.75 -50.32 17.75
N PRO A 747 -12.81 -49.99 18.67
CA PRO A 747 -13.16 -49.25 19.88
C PRO A 747 -13.87 -47.93 19.58
N GLY A 748 -15.02 -47.72 20.23
CA GLY A 748 -15.82 -46.50 20.09
C GLY A 748 -16.91 -46.57 19.00
N GLU A 749 -16.87 -47.54 18.09
CA GLU A 749 -17.87 -47.66 17.02
C GLU A 749 -19.24 -48.18 17.51
N GLY A 750 -19.27 -48.91 18.62
CA GLY A 750 -20.50 -49.47 19.18
C GLY A 750 -21.45 -48.40 19.75
N ASN A 751 -22.73 -48.50 19.41
CA ASN A 751 -23.78 -47.64 19.98
C ASN A 751 -24.17 -48.09 21.39
N VAL A 752 -24.48 -47.13 22.26
CA VAL A 752 -25.08 -47.36 23.59
C VAL A 752 -26.56 -47.02 23.52
N ILE A 753 -27.42 -48.03 23.70
CA ILE A 753 -28.87 -47.87 23.62
C ILE A 753 -29.47 -48.38 24.92
N ALA A 754 -30.24 -47.54 25.61
CA ALA A 754 -30.87 -47.89 26.87
C ALA A 754 -32.27 -47.29 27.00
N PHE A 755 -33.09 -47.93 27.82
CA PHE A 755 -34.41 -47.46 28.25
C PHE A 755 -35.45 -47.20 27.15
N SER A 756 -35.24 -47.68 25.91
CA SER A 756 -36.23 -47.58 24.84
C SER A 756 -37.54 -48.29 25.20
N GLY A 757 -38.68 -47.66 24.86
CA GLY A 757 -40.02 -48.12 25.22
C GLY A 757 -40.48 -49.41 24.54
N THR A 758 -39.92 -49.73 23.36
CA THR A 758 -40.26 -50.97 22.63
C THR A 758 -39.07 -51.94 22.52
N ALA A 759 -38.04 -51.57 21.77
CA ALA A 759 -36.83 -52.36 21.55
C ALA A 759 -35.60 -51.45 21.47
N GLY A 760 -34.42 -51.99 21.77
CA GLY A 760 -33.18 -51.24 21.51
C GLY A 760 -32.95 -51.01 20.02
N ILE A 761 -33.05 -52.09 19.23
CA ILE A 761 -32.98 -52.06 17.77
C ILE A 761 -34.17 -52.88 17.23
N ALA A 762 -34.94 -52.32 16.31
CA ALA A 762 -36.07 -52.99 15.65
C ALA A 762 -35.97 -52.88 14.13
N LEU A 763 -36.00 -54.04 13.46
CA LEU A 763 -36.08 -54.17 12.01
C LEU A 763 -37.44 -54.80 11.68
N GLN A 764 -38.30 -54.07 10.95
CA GLN A 764 -39.60 -54.61 10.51
C GLN A 764 -39.48 -55.62 9.39
N THR A 765 -40.54 -56.41 9.19
CA THR A 765 -40.58 -57.43 8.13
C THR A 765 -40.50 -56.86 6.71
N ASP A 766 -40.82 -55.57 6.54
CA ASP A 766 -40.71 -54.83 5.30
C ASP A 766 -39.41 -54.01 5.21
N ALA A 767 -38.50 -54.09 6.19
CA ALA A 767 -37.15 -53.58 6.05
C ALA A 767 -36.41 -54.34 4.93
N GLY A 768 -35.50 -53.63 4.25
CA GLY A 768 -34.68 -54.18 3.18
C GLY A 768 -33.62 -55.18 3.65
N SER A 769 -32.93 -55.79 2.69
CA SER A 769 -31.76 -56.65 2.92
C SER A 769 -30.49 -55.88 3.28
N GLY A 770 -29.47 -56.59 3.79
CA GLY A 770 -28.10 -56.06 3.93
C GLY A 770 -27.83 -55.25 5.19
N ASN A 771 -28.84 -55.00 6.02
CA ASN A 771 -28.68 -54.38 7.34
C ASN A 771 -27.84 -55.28 8.27
N ALA A 772 -26.76 -54.73 8.84
CA ALA A 772 -25.70 -55.46 9.56
C ALA A 772 -25.41 -54.92 10.96
#